data_AF-S3DEV7-F1
#
_entry.id   AF-S3DEV7-F1
#
_cell.length_a   1.000
_cell.length_b   1.000
_cell.length_c   1.000
_cell.angle_alpha   90.00
_cell.angle_beta   90.00
_cell.angle_gamma   90.00
#
_symmetry.space_group_name_H-M   'P 1'
#
loop_
_entity.id
_entity.type
_entity.pdbx_description
1 polymer ?
#
loop_
_entity_poly.entity_id
_entity_poly.type
_entity_poly.pdbx_seq_one_letter_code
_entity_poly.pdbx_strand_id
1 'polypeptide(L)'
;MVSLQLLPTEILELIIFNFQGPPIQYANILSARRSCRALAQPCRELLYRDIDFNFQSEDWLAAQLMQVRLIRGLYLKKSNAAFIRTFKNKPHDVYSCSLDAIGRVTITSNWQNLVKTAKKMKRLTEAYMTPSFLAAQIIATAPKYKILRKLTVAQISPMLHIWDNRTTRLTTLRWELADSIGEDSNRSGFDDVDFLIGVVEATCPALINFDIVIRPPSQTHWPDISPLSLNRCTANTESIYRLRPASSLKCLRHFGQYYDLMPGTESSLMIDFTSIFHRFVEKHCSTLSSVVVAVGSNGGLISFNPALQACRLLPRLQTLSLAVKSRYGLSTLSFLENEDSSLTLFLRSLSVSNRFLQRLSISNVGGSFHAELGALFGYFEGLKSLRVGNTDMAIVLADPFGHPSPQDCQAYKSGIVDFIHALPESLEEVYLGINITQSSFAFDYFFVPLNDIGPEVFTYAPRLRLHTLDLHLWLHNESVRLDPGAGVFCRRLPHPVAQKDNARRLWTSVMHLRSSNFTSGFYLISHRFSDLELKSQKFLGHDARGIWLDGSDEAYENWGRWPGYRDKISSYPPFQNRLELARLEYSVDALSSRADTTPPSSPRLWWGNNMRNLMAREASAFLLEPESILSLYHPQSTIPTILFSLTPWNTTPKPTGAIDDVHRAVSEVTEDAKRDEGKRIVEQLAKLKYELQHDRKLTPIPDDGQPDIEGYNKELEALGTPSWFNIPWLYAECYLYRRVASSFALSQYWKSYDVFARQKISTFRSSRPAVLELAARYHELVKQMEEKNNKSEEEIDQAEKILFMEMCEICLWGNATDLSLLTSLTYEDIQKLQGSEARKASEKNIIVNDLEAAYDVLKKAKREGKQNRQVDIVLDNAGFELYVDLILAGFLLSAGLATNVILHPKSIPWFVSDVLPGDFAALLNALADPQPFYSTPSDEEKNNEVTPKQLTQKEVDELSFLFQNWSGFHQEGQLRLRSNRFWTEGGSFWRLPSTAPRLHEDLKESELIIFKGDLNYRKLVGDATWDPTTPFPKAIGPLGPGSGVNVLALRTCKADVVVGLPSGKDEELRAMEGGGGDSGARKWAWSGKWAVVSFSAGA
;
A
#
# COMPACT_ATOMS: atom_id res chain seq x y z
N MET A 1 2.19 23.71 3.01
CA MET A 1 2.50 25.10 2.58
C MET A 1 2.82 25.24 1.09
N VAL A 2 3.55 24.30 0.47
CA VAL A 2 4.08 24.42 -0.92
C VAL A 2 3.03 24.81 -1.98
N SER A 3 1.77 24.38 -1.87
CA SER A 3 0.70 24.74 -2.80
C SER A 3 0.37 26.25 -2.87
N LEU A 4 0.75 27.04 -1.86
CA LEU A 4 0.59 28.51 -1.88
C LEU A 4 1.62 29.18 -2.80
N GLN A 5 2.81 28.59 -2.97
CA GLN A 5 3.91 29.12 -3.80
C GLN A 5 3.64 28.99 -5.32
N LEU A 6 2.56 28.30 -5.71
CA LEU A 6 2.10 28.19 -7.10
C LEU A 6 1.02 29.22 -7.47
N LEU A 7 0.61 30.07 -6.51
CA LEU A 7 -0.30 31.19 -6.76
C LEU A 7 0.50 32.40 -7.25
N PRO A 8 -0.06 33.24 -8.15
CA PRO A 8 0.55 34.52 -8.52
C PRO A 8 0.85 35.37 -7.28
N THR A 9 1.96 36.12 -7.32
CA THR A 9 2.45 36.91 -6.17
C THR A 9 1.38 37.87 -5.64
N GLU A 10 0.56 38.45 -6.52
CA GLU A 10 -0.52 39.36 -6.18
C GLU A 10 -1.64 38.67 -5.37
N ILE A 11 -1.82 37.35 -5.55
CA ILE A 11 -2.77 36.54 -4.76
C ILE A 11 -2.15 36.15 -3.42
N LEU A 12 -0.85 35.86 -3.36
CA LEU A 12 -0.12 35.64 -2.11
C LEU A 12 -0.15 36.91 -1.23
N GLU A 13 0.12 38.07 -1.81
CA GLU A 13 0.03 39.38 -1.16
C GLU A 13 -1.40 39.66 -0.67
N LEU A 14 -2.42 39.40 -1.49
CA LEU A 14 -3.83 39.52 -1.06
C LEU A 14 -4.18 38.56 0.09
N ILE A 15 -3.64 37.35 0.11
CA ILE A 15 -3.85 36.41 1.23
C ILE A 15 -3.18 36.96 2.48
N ILE A 16 -1.89 37.32 2.42
CA ILE A 16 -1.12 37.85 3.54
C ILE A 16 -1.78 39.13 4.10
N PHE A 17 -2.14 40.08 3.24
CA PHE A 17 -2.80 41.33 3.61
C PHE A 17 -4.16 41.11 4.31
N ASN A 18 -4.96 40.13 3.88
CA ASN A 18 -6.23 39.80 4.55
C ASN A 18 -6.06 38.98 5.85
N PHE A 19 -4.88 38.42 6.13
CA PHE A 19 -4.58 37.68 7.36
C PHE A 19 -3.76 38.49 8.40
N GLN A 20 -3.28 39.69 8.06
CA GLN A 20 -2.48 40.55 8.96
C GLN A 20 -3.30 41.57 9.78
N GLY A 21 -4.63 41.54 9.71
CA GLY A 21 -5.49 42.40 10.53
C GLY A 21 -5.63 41.90 11.99
N PRO A 22 -5.77 42.80 13.00
CA PRO A 22 -5.89 42.41 14.40
C PRO A 22 -7.20 41.64 14.69
N PRO A 23 -7.20 40.68 15.63
CA PRO A 23 -8.24 39.65 15.73
C PRO A 23 -9.46 40.08 16.55
N ILE A 24 -10.30 41.00 16.04
CA ILE A 24 -11.60 41.33 16.66
C ILE A 24 -12.72 41.46 15.62
N GLN A 25 -13.84 40.77 15.88
CA GLN A 25 -15.19 40.88 15.26
C GLN A 25 -15.42 40.35 13.82
N TYR A 26 -16.73 40.25 13.50
CA TYR A 26 -17.41 39.52 12.41
C TYR A 26 -16.91 39.69 10.96
N ALA A 27 -15.95 40.58 10.68
CA ALA A 27 -15.44 40.83 9.33
C ALA A 27 -14.79 39.58 8.67
N ASN A 28 -14.19 38.70 9.48
CA ASN A 28 -13.40 37.57 8.98
C ASN A 28 -14.20 36.48 8.24
N ILE A 29 -15.52 36.36 8.44
CA ILE A 29 -16.33 35.42 7.63
C ILE A 29 -16.43 35.91 6.18
N LEU A 30 -16.49 37.23 5.96
CA LEU A 30 -16.52 37.81 4.62
C LEU A 30 -15.15 37.68 3.93
N SER A 31 -14.06 37.91 4.67
CA SER A 31 -12.68 37.71 4.21
C SER A 31 -12.42 36.24 3.86
N ALA A 32 -12.74 35.29 4.74
CA ALA A 32 -12.64 33.86 4.47
C ALA A 32 -13.48 33.44 3.25
N ARG A 33 -14.71 33.96 3.10
CA ARG A 33 -15.56 33.69 1.93
C ARG A 33 -14.99 34.29 0.63
N ARG A 34 -14.31 35.43 0.68
CA ARG A 34 -13.57 36.02 -0.45
C ARG A 34 -12.34 35.18 -0.78
N SER A 35 -11.54 34.78 0.20
CA SER A 35 -10.38 33.90 0.02
C SER A 35 -10.75 32.53 -0.54
N CYS A 36 -11.80 31.87 -0.03
CA CYS A 36 -12.33 30.63 -0.61
C CYS A 36 -12.82 30.81 -2.05
N ARG A 37 -13.41 31.96 -2.41
CA ARG A 37 -13.78 32.27 -3.81
C ARG A 37 -12.55 32.50 -4.70
N ALA A 38 -11.53 33.18 -4.19
CA ALA A 38 -10.27 33.41 -4.91
C ALA A 38 -9.52 32.10 -5.16
N LEU A 39 -9.46 31.21 -4.17
CA LEU A 39 -8.83 29.88 -4.27
C LEU A 39 -9.63 28.89 -5.14
N ALA A 40 -10.96 29.02 -5.19
CA ALA A 40 -11.80 28.09 -5.94
C ALA A 40 -11.54 28.08 -7.46
N GLN A 41 -10.97 29.13 -8.05
CA GLN A 41 -10.68 29.18 -9.49
C GLN A 41 -9.34 28.49 -9.84
N PRO A 42 -8.19 28.81 -9.21
CA PRO A 42 -6.93 28.07 -9.42
C PRO A 42 -7.05 26.58 -9.11
N CYS A 43 -7.71 26.20 -8.01
CA CYS A 43 -7.88 24.78 -7.66
C CYS A 43 -8.76 24.03 -8.68
N ARG A 44 -9.76 24.69 -9.30
CA ARG A 44 -10.53 24.09 -10.41
C ARG A 44 -9.70 23.92 -11.66
N GLU A 45 -8.82 24.88 -12.00
CA GLU A 45 -7.93 24.69 -13.16
C GLU A 45 -7.00 23.49 -12.93
N LEU A 46 -6.36 23.38 -11.76
CA LEU A 46 -5.48 22.26 -11.44
C LEU A 46 -6.21 20.90 -11.46
N LEU A 47 -7.38 20.80 -10.83
CA LEU A 47 -8.14 19.54 -10.73
C LEU A 47 -8.63 19.00 -12.08
N TYR A 48 -8.96 19.88 -13.02
CA TYR A 48 -9.47 19.50 -14.34
C TYR A 48 -8.41 19.59 -15.45
N ARG A 49 -7.16 19.92 -15.15
CA ARG A 49 -6.12 20.11 -16.17
C ARG A 49 -5.77 18.82 -16.90
N ASP A 50 -5.52 17.77 -16.14
CA ASP A 50 -5.00 16.51 -16.64
C ASP A 50 -5.88 15.38 -16.10
N ILE A 51 -6.79 14.87 -16.95
CA ILE A 51 -7.71 13.78 -16.63
C ILE A 51 -7.17 12.50 -17.25
N ASP A 52 -6.77 11.55 -16.40
CA ASP A 52 -6.38 10.22 -16.80
C ASP A 52 -7.29 9.20 -16.10
N PHE A 53 -8.05 8.43 -16.88
CA PHE A 53 -8.89 7.33 -16.39
C PHE A 53 -8.20 5.96 -16.52
N ASN A 54 -6.88 5.89 -16.74
CA ASN A 54 -6.11 4.64 -16.67
C ASN A 54 -6.03 4.03 -15.25
N PHE A 55 -6.85 4.48 -14.29
CA PHE A 55 -6.81 4.03 -12.90
C PHE A 55 -7.13 2.53 -12.80
N GLN A 56 -6.09 1.72 -12.62
CA GLN A 56 -6.20 0.32 -12.24
C GLN A 56 -6.39 0.25 -10.72
N SER A 57 -7.60 0.53 -10.25
CA SER A 57 -8.00 0.06 -8.92
C SER A 57 -8.42 -1.40 -9.02
N GLU A 58 -8.06 -2.21 -8.02
CA GLU A 58 -8.58 -3.59 -7.85
C GLU A 58 -10.13 -3.60 -7.96
N ASP A 59 -10.77 -2.53 -7.47
CA ASP A 59 -12.17 -2.25 -7.72
C ASP A 59 -12.39 -1.60 -9.11
N TRP A 60 -12.52 -2.43 -10.15
CA TRP A 60 -12.91 -1.96 -11.48
C TRP A 60 -14.24 -1.19 -11.48
N LEU A 61 -15.15 -1.48 -10.53
CA LEU A 61 -16.43 -0.80 -10.39
C LEU A 61 -16.26 0.58 -9.74
N ALA A 62 -15.35 0.75 -8.77
CA ALA A 62 -15.02 2.07 -8.22
C ALA A 62 -14.37 2.98 -9.28
N ALA A 63 -13.40 2.47 -10.07
CA ALA A 63 -12.82 3.22 -11.19
C ALA A 63 -13.91 3.70 -12.16
N GLN A 64 -14.83 2.81 -12.56
CA GLN A 64 -15.97 3.18 -13.40
C GLN A 64 -16.91 4.19 -12.73
N LEU A 65 -17.22 4.04 -11.45
CA LEU A 65 -18.06 4.98 -10.70
C LEU A 65 -17.41 6.36 -10.57
N MET A 66 -16.09 6.42 -10.38
CA MET A 66 -15.30 7.66 -10.37
C MET A 66 -15.28 8.32 -11.75
N GLN A 67 -15.08 7.54 -12.81
CA GLN A 67 -15.17 7.99 -14.19
C GLN A 67 -16.55 8.55 -14.53
N VAL A 68 -17.63 7.82 -14.22
CA VAL A 68 -19.02 8.28 -14.39
C VAL A 68 -19.30 9.53 -13.57
N ARG A 69 -18.80 9.64 -12.33
CA ARG A 69 -18.96 10.85 -11.49
C ARG A 69 -18.22 12.05 -12.06
N LEU A 70 -16.99 11.90 -12.55
CA LEU A 70 -16.23 13.00 -13.13
C LEU A 70 -16.84 13.47 -14.46
N ILE A 71 -17.25 12.54 -15.33
CA ILE A 71 -17.97 12.84 -16.58
C ILE A 71 -19.31 13.54 -16.26
N ARG A 72 -20.07 13.07 -15.26
CA ARG A 72 -21.30 13.72 -14.79
C ARG A 72 -21.04 15.10 -14.19
N GLY A 73 -19.91 15.30 -13.51
CA GLY A 73 -19.46 16.61 -13.01
C GLY A 73 -19.16 17.60 -14.14
N LEU A 74 -18.45 17.16 -15.18
CA LEU A 74 -18.19 17.94 -16.40
C LEU A 74 -19.48 18.26 -17.17
N TYR A 75 -20.45 17.33 -17.18
CA TYR A 75 -21.80 17.56 -17.71
C TYR A 75 -22.56 18.64 -16.93
N LEU A 76 -22.52 18.62 -15.59
CA LEU A 76 -23.22 19.58 -14.74
C LEU A 76 -22.59 20.99 -14.80
N LYS A 77 -21.26 21.10 -14.72
CA LYS A 77 -20.54 22.38 -14.66
C LYS A 77 -19.59 22.53 -15.86
N LYS A 78 -20.18 22.56 -17.06
CA LYS A 78 -19.51 22.56 -18.39
C LYS A 78 -18.42 23.63 -18.59
N SER A 79 -18.37 24.68 -17.78
CA SER A 79 -17.26 25.64 -17.73
C SER A 79 -15.93 24.96 -17.40
N ASN A 80 -15.94 23.92 -16.56
CA ASN A 80 -14.74 23.24 -16.08
C ASN A 80 -14.01 22.50 -17.22
N ALA A 81 -14.74 22.10 -18.27
CA ALA A 81 -14.14 21.50 -19.46
C ALA A 81 -13.15 22.42 -20.19
N ALA A 82 -13.22 23.74 -19.96
CA ALA A 82 -12.26 24.69 -20.54
C ALA A 82 -10.83 24.57 -19.96
N PHE A 83 -10.66 23.92 -18.82
CA PHE A 83 -9.35 23.73 -18.18
C PHE A 83 -8.59 22.49 -18.70
N ILE A 84 -9.31 21.52 -19.28
CA ILE A 84 -8.78 20.22 -19.71
C ILE A 84 -7.73 20.40 -20.81
N ARG A 85 -6.53 19.88 -20.54
CA ARG A 85 -5.38 19.73 -21.44
C ARG A 85 -5.17 18.26 -21.82
N THR A 86 -5.20 17.36 -20.85
CA THR A 86 -5.07 15.92 -21.08
C THR A 86 -6.39 15.23 -20.76
N PHE A 87 -6.88 14.35 -21.65
CA PHE A 87 -8.07 13.53 -21.39
C PHE A 87 -7.87 12.11 -21.94
N LYS A 88 -7.60 11.15 -21.05
CA LYS A 88 -7.45 9.74 -21.41
C LYS A 88 -8.61 8.94 -20.85
N ASN A 89 -9.35 8.26 -21.72
CA ASN A 89 -10.46 7.38 -21.42
C ASN A 89 -10.19 6.00 -22.04
N LYS A 90 -9.38 5.17 -21.37
CA LYS A 90 -9.03 3.80 -21.75
C LYS A 90 -9.93 2.81 -20.99
N PRO A 91 -10.34 1.67 -21.56
CA PRO A 91 -11.16 0.70 -20.84
C PRO A 91 -10.24 -0.22 -20.02
N HIS A 92 -10.75 -0.75 -18.91
CA HIS A 92 -10.25 -2.02 -18.38
C HIS A 92 -10.52 -3.13 -19.39
N ASP A 93 -9.74 -4.23 -19.33
CA ASP A 93 -9.64 -5.25 -20.37
C ASP A 93 -10.95 -5.57 -21.11
N VAL A 94 -10.89 -5.40 -22.43
CA VAL A 94 -12.02 -5.20 -23.35
C VAL A 94 -12.90 -6.46 -23.55
N TYR A 95 -12.56 -7.55 -22.84
CA TYR A 95 -13.10 -8.90 -23.02
C TYR A 95 -13.91 -9.44 -21.84
N SER A 96 -14.06 -8.71 -20.73
CA SER A 96 -14.77 -9.24 -19.53
C SER A 96 -15.78 -8.30 -18.88
N CYS A 97 -15.94 -7.06 -19.39
CA CYS A 97 -16.69 -6.03 -18.68
C CYS A 97 -18.07 -5.76 -19.30
N SER A 98 -19.16 -6.01 -18.57
CA SER A 98 -20.52 -5.65 -19.00
C SER A 98 -20.71 -4.13 -19.01
N LEU A 99 -20.43 -3.52 -20.16
CA LEU A 99 -20.57 -2.07 -20.43
C LEU A 99 -21.98 -1.50 -20.28
N ASP A 100 -22.95 -2.37 -19.98
CA ASP A 100 -24.32 -2.07 -19.57
C ASP A 100 -24.39 -1.02 -18.44
N ALA A 101 -23.43 -1.01 -17.50
CA ALA A 101 -23.42 -0.05 -16.38
C ALA A 101 -23.17 1.40 -16.84
N ILE A 102 -22.18 1.64 -17.71
CA ILE A 102 -21.86 2.97 -18.23
C ILE A 102 -22.89 3.41 -19.28
N GLY A 103 -23.37 2.47 -20.10
CA GLY A 103 -24.37 2.70 -21.12
C GLY A 103 -25.71 3.18 -20.53
N ARG A 104 -26.26 2.43 -19.57
CA ARG A 104 -27.60 2.70 -19.02
C ARG A 104 -27.68 3.98 -18.17
N VAL A 105 -26.59 4.39 -17.51
CA VAL A 105 -26.58 5.59 -16.64
C VAL A 105 -26.48 6.91 -17.42
N THR A 106 -26.02 6.90 -18.68
CA THR A 106 -25.60 8.14 -19.36
C THR A 106 -26.20 8.41 -20.74
N ILE A 107 -26.70 7.39 -21.47
CA ILE A 107 -26.88 7.52 -22.93
C ILE A 107 -28.24 8.07 -23.36
N THR A 108 -29.37 7.59 -22.83
CA THR A 108 -30.67 7.75 -23.52
C THR A 108 -31.33 9.13 -23.41
N SER A 109 -30.94 10.00 -22.49
CA SER A 109 -31.65 11.28 -22.23
C SER A 109 -30.83 12.57 -22.37
N ASN A 110 -29.50 12.52 -22.59
CA ASN A 110 -28.68 13.74 -22.41
C ASN A 110 -27.42 13.91 -23.29
N TRP A 111 -27.25 13.13 -24.37
CA TRP A 111 -26.08 13.18 -25.27
C TRP A 111 -25.72 14.60 -25.78
N GLN A 112 -26.72 15.46 -26.04
CA GLN A 112 -26.51 16.84 -26.49
C GLN A 112 -25.63 17.66 -25.54
N ASN A 113 -25.63 17.32 -24.25
CA ASN A 113 -24.84 18.00 -23.25
C ASN A 113 -23.39 17.51 -23.22
N LEU A 114 -23.11 16.25 -23.55
CA LEU A 114 -21.73 15.76 -23.80
C LEU A 114 -21.13 16.46 -25.03
N VAL A 115 -21.93 16.63 -26.09
CA VAL A 115 -21.54 17.43 -27.28
C VAL A 115 -21.20 18.88 -26.92
N LYS A 116 -21.99 19.51 -26.03
CA LYS A 116 -21.72 20.87 -25.52
C LYS A 116 -20.47 20.91 -24.61
N THR A 117 -20.15 19.83 -23.90
CA THR A 117 -18.92 19.70 -23.09
C THR A 117 -17.68 19.57 -23.96
N ALA A 118 -17.70 18.69 -24.97
CA ALA A 118 -16.61 18.52 -25.95
C ALA A 118 -16.21 19.87 -26.59
N LYS A 119 -17.21 20.62 -27.09
CA LYS A 119 -17.03 21.96 -27.69
C LYS A 119 -16.38 23.00 -26.76
N LYS A 120 -16.33 22.75 -25.44
CA LYS A 120 -15.67 23.61 -24.44
C LYS A 120 -14.25 23.18 -24.08
N MET A 121 -13.79 21.99 -24.48
CA MET A 121 -12.42 21.48 -24.27
C MET A 121 -11.36 22.17 -25.16
N LYS A 122 -11.38 23.51 -25.22
CA LYS A 122 -10.55 24.31 -26.13
C LYS A 122 -9.05 24.23 -25.82
N ARG A 123 -8.67 23.82 -24.61
CA ARG A 123 -7.28 23.66 -24.15
C ARG A 123 -6.72 22.24 -24.35
N LEU A 124 -7.48 21.31 -24.94
CA LEU A 124 -7.07 19.91 -25.10
C LEU A 124 -5.82 19.79 -25.99
N THR A 125 -4.74 19.25 -25.42
CA THR A 125 -3.45 18.96 -26.06
C THR A 125 -3.22 17.47 -26.33
N GLU A 126 -3.80 16.59 -25.50
CA GLU A 126 -3.65 15.14 -25.59
C GLU A 126 -4.94 14.40 -25.25
N ALA A 127 -5.24 13.36 -26.03
CA ALA A 127 -6.48 12.58 -25.93
C ALA A 127 -6.23 11.07 -26.13
N TYR A 128 -6.79 10.22 -25.26
CA TYR A 128 -7.02 8.78 -25.53
C TYR A 128 -8.53 8.53 -25.50
N MET A 129 -9.07 7.94 -26.56
CA MET A 129 -10.50 7.86 -26.83
C MET A 129 -10.97 6.43 -27.10
N THR A 130 -12.08 6.06 -26.47
CA THR A 130 -12.79 4.78 -26.59
C THR A 130 -14.25 5.03 -27.01
N PRO A 131 -14.98 4.02 -27.51
CA PRO A 131 -16.30 4.21 -28.10
C PRO A 131 -17.25 4.94 -27.15
N SER A 132 -17.66 6.15 -27.53
CA SER A 132 -18.52 7.02 -26.72
C SER A 132 -18.98 8.24 -27.52
N PHE A 133 -20.11 8.84 -27.15
CA PHE A 133 -20.58 10.10 -27.75
C PHE A 133 -19.59 11.26 -27.58
N LEU A 134 -18.79 11.25 -26.50
CA LEU A 134 -17.73 12.22 -26.27
C LEU A 134 -16.57 12.03 -27.26
N ALA A 135 -16.10 10.78 -27.42
CA ALA A 135 -15.07 10.44 -28.39
C ALA A 135 -15.51 10.76 -29.83
N ALA A 136 -16.70 10.31 -30.25
CA ALA A 136 -17.26 10.60 -31.56
C ALA A 136 -17.29 12.11 -31.86
N GLN A 137 -17.70 12.93 -30.89
CA GLN A 137 -17.71 14.39 -31.07
C GLN A 137 -16.30 15.00 -31.12
N ILE A 138 -15.34 14.54 -30.31
CA ILE A 138 -13.96 15.05 -30.32
C ILE A 138 -13.27 14.67 -31.63
N ILE A 139 -13.38 13.41 -32.06
CA ILE A 139 -12.83 12.90 -33.32
C ILE A 139 -13.45 13.68 -34.50
N ALA A 140 -14.78 13.70 -34.65
CA ALA A 140 -15.45 14.41 -35.75
C ALA A 140 -15.18 15.93 -35.81
N THR A 141 -14.61 16.52 -34.75
CA THR A 141 -14.22 17.94 -34.72
C THR A 141 -12.74 18.20 -34.43
N ALA A 142 -11.86 17.21 -34.59
CA ALA A 142 -10.42 17.35 -34.35
C ALA A 142 -9.77 18.62 -34.96
N PRO A 143 -10.07 19.05 -36.22
CA PRO A 143 -9.56 20.30 -36.80
C PRO A 143 -9.93 21.60 -36.07
N LYS A 144 -10.92 21.56 -35.17
CA LYS A 144 -11.35 22.71 -34.35
C LYS A 144 -10.47 22.90 -33.10
N TYR A 145 -9.81 21.84 -32.61
CA TYR A 145 -8.92 21.91 -31.43
C TYR A 145 -7.53 22.41 -31.83
N LYS A 146 -7.32 23.73 -31.72
CA LYS A 146 -6.13 24.41 -32.24
C LYS A 146 -4.81 24.11 -31.53
N ILE A 147 -4.83 23.34 -30.43
CA ILE A 147 -3.62 22.90 -29.71
C ILE A 147 -3.56 21.39 -29.46
N LEU A 148 -4.50 20.59 -30.00
CA LEU A 148 -4.47 19.13 -29.90
C LEU A 148 -3.29 18.57 -30.71
N ARG A 149 -2.37 17.87 -30.03
CA ARG A 149 -1.12 17.33 -30.61
C ARG A 149 -1.07 15.82 -30.63
N LYS A 150 -1.54 15.15 -29.58
CA LYS A 150 -1.59 13.68 -29.51
C LYS A 150 -3.04 13.21 -29.47
N LEU A 151 -3.39 12.25 -30.33
CA LEU A 151 -4.68 11.58 -30.31
C LEU A 151 -4.46 10.07 -30.44
N THR A 152 -5.02 9.30 -29.50
CA THR A 152 -5.17 7.86 -29.61
C THR A 152 -6.65 7.52 -29.67
N VAL A 153 -7.05 6.67 -30.61
CA VAL A 153 -8.43 6.17 -30.77
C VAL A 153 -8.40 4.65 -30.73
N ALA A 154 -9.28 4.04 -29.93
CA ALA A 154 -9.37 2.59 -29.80
C ALA A 154 -10.79 2.08 -30.07
N GLN A 155 -10.90 1.01 -30.87
CA GLN A 155 -12.11 0.27 -31.19
C GLN A 155 -13.25 1.13 -31.81
N ILE A 156 -12.90 2.22 -32.50
CA ILE A 156 -13.83 3.05 -33.28
C ILE A 156 -13.42 2.98 -34.76
N SER A 157 -14.36 2.64 -35.65
CA SER A 157 -14.16 2.74 -37.10
C SER A 157 -13.98 4.21 -37.53
N PRO A 158 -12.91 4.58 -38.25
CA PRO A 158 -12.75 5.91 -38.83
C PRO A 158 -13.89 6.26 -39.79
N MET A 159 -14.42 5.31 -40.58
CA MET A 159 -15.54 5.57 -41.49
C MET A 159 -16.81 6.07 -40.76
N LEU A 160 -17.02 5.72 -39.49
CA LEU A 160 -18.20 6.18 -38.75
C LEU A 160 -18.09 7.62 -38.24
N HIS A 161 -16.89 8.06 -37.81
CA HIS A 161 -16.76 9.26 -36.96
C HIS A 161 -15.57 10.19 -37.26
N ILE A 162 -14.78 9.97 -38.32
CA ILE A 162 -13.63 10.83 -38.62
C ILE A 162 -14.04 12.27 -38.99
N TRP A 163 -13.11 13.21 -38.84
CA TRP A 163 -13.34 14.63 -39.08
C TRP A 163 -13.52 15.01 -40.56
N ASP A 164 -13.99 16.25 -40.78
CA ASP A 164 -14.10 16.84 -42.11
C ASP A 164 -12.74 17.26 -42.71
N ASN A 165 -12.73 17.59 -44.01
CA ASN A 165 -11.56 17.73 -44.86
C ASN A 165 -10.61 18.93 -44.55
N ARG A 166 -10.68 19.47 -43.33
CA ARG A 166 -9.83 20.55 -42.81
C ARG A 166 -8.60 19.98 -42.11
N THR A 167 -7.52 20.76 -42.10
CA THR A 167 -6.27 20.32 -41.50
C THR A 167 -6.31 20.30 -39.96
N THR A 168 -5.72 19.26 -39.39
CA THR A 168 -5.50 19.10 -37.95
C THR A 168 -4.14 19.71 -37.52
N ARG A 169 -3.88 19.69 -36.22
CA ARG A 169 -2.58 20.10 -35.62
C ARG A 169 -1.84 18.93 -34.95
N LEU A 170 -2.28 17.71 -35.22
CA LEU A 170 -1.73 16.47 -34.65
C LEU A 170 -0.27 16.29 -35.06
N THR A 171 0.58 15.98 -34.09
CA THR A 171 1.96 15.52 -34.27
C THR A 171 2.09 14.02 -33.96
N THR A 172 1.14 13.44 -33.24
CA THR A 172 1.04 12.00 -32.97
C THR A 172 -0.40 11.53 -33.13
N LEU A 173 -0.60 10.49 -33.94
CA LEU A 173 -1.87 9.79 -34.09
C LEU A 173 -1.64 8.29 -33.91
N ARG A 174 -2.43 7.65 -33.04
CA ARG A 174 -2.49 6.19 -32.92
C ARG A 174 -3.93 5.73 -33.09
N TRP A 175 -4.16 4.72 -33.92
CA TRP A 175 -5.49 4.15 -34.12
C TRP A 175 -5.46 2.65 -33.90
N GLU A 176 -6.33 2.16 -33.02
CA GLU A 176 -6.43 0.75 -32.63
C GLU A 176 -7.74 0.18 -33.19
N LEU A 177 -7.68 -0.35 -34.40
CA LEU A 177 -8.83 -0.87 -35.16
C LEU A 177 -9.26 -2.25 -34.64
N ALA A 178 -10.55 -2.57 -34.85
CA ALA A 178 -11.12 -3.87 -34.55
C ALA A 178 -10.99 -4.81 -35.77
N ASP A 179 -10.55 -6.04 -35.52
CA ASP A 179 -10.53 -7.12 -36.49
C ASP A 179 -11.97 -7.57 -36.76
N SER A 180 -12.49 -7.24 -37.94
CA SER A 180 -13.92 -7.23 -38.25
C SER A 180 -14.33 -8.44 -39.09
N ILE A 181 -13.76 -9.61 -38.78
CA ILE A 181 -14.09 -10.88 -39.44
C ILE A 181 -15.46 -11.37 -38.94
N GLY A 182 -16.51 -11.23 -39.76
CA GLY A 182 -17.60 -12.23 -39.77
C GLY A 182 -19.06 -11.76 -39.67
N GLU A 183 -19.38 -10.52 -39.28
CA GLU A 183 -20.80 -10.12 -39.10
C GLU A 183 -21.45 -9.45 -40.33
N ASP A 184 -20.69 -8.73 -41.17
CA ASP A 184 -21.18 -8.13 -42.43
C ASP A 184 -20.36 -8.67 -43.62
N SER A 185 -20.94 -9.59 -44.40
CA SER A 185 -20.24 -10.39 -45.43
C SER A 185 -19.81 -9.63 -46.70
N ASN A 186 -19.76 -8.30 -46.67
CA ASN A 186 -19.56 -7.43 -47.83
C ASN A 186 -18.42 -6.40 -47.69
N ARG A 187 -17.69 -6.34 -46.57
CA ARG A 187 -16.60 -5.35 -46.34
C ARG A 187 -15.43 -5.96 -45.59
N SER A 188 -14.22 -5.44 -45.84
CA SER A 188 -13.00 -5.88 -45.18
C SER A 188 -12.58 -4.88 -44.09
N GLY A 189 -11.95 -5.36 -43.02
CA GLY A 189 -11.35 -4.47 -42.00
C GLY A 189 -10.25 -3.54 -42.54
N PHE A 190 -9.76 -3.80 -43.76
CA PHE A 190 -8.75 -2.99 -44.45
C PHE A 190 -9.33 -1.75 -45.14
N ASP A 191 -10.63 -1.72 -45.42
CA ASP A 191 -11.30 -0.52 -45.94
C ASP A 191 -11.15 0.65 -44.95
N ASP A 192 -11.24 0.38 -43.64
CA ASP A 192 -11.00 1.36 -42.57
C ASP A 192 -9.53 1.80 -42.49
N VAL A 193 -8.57 0.93 -42.83
CA VAL A 193 -7.13 1.25 -42.85
C VAL A 193 -6.80 2.19 -44.02
N ASP A 194 -7.16 1.81 -45.24
CA ASP A 194 -6.89 2.60 -46.45
C ASP A 194 -7.62 3.94 -46.38
N PHE A 195 -8.85 3.96 -45.86
CA PHE A 195 -9.59 5.19 -45.59
C PHE A 195 -8.87 6.09 -44.56
N LEU A 196 -8.41 5.54 -43.43
CA LEU A 196 -7.68 6.31 -42.42
C LEU A 196 -6.40 6.91 -42.99
N ILE A 197 -5.63 6.15 -43.76
CA ILE A 197 -4.42 6.63 -44.44
C ILE A 197 -4.75 7.81 -45.35
N GLY A 198 -5.76 7.69 -46.21
CA GLY A 198 -6.19 8.77 -47.11
C GLY A 198 -6.62 10.04 -46.35
N VAL A 199 -7.32 9.90 -45.23
CA VAL A 199 -7.69 11.05 -44.37
C VAL A 199 -6.46 11.68 -43.72
N VAL A 200 -5.52 10.89 -43.22
CA VAL A 200 -4.28 11.36 -42.60
C VAL A 200 -3.43 12.15 -43.60
N GLU A 201 -3.21 11.62 -44.81
CA GLU A 201 -2.48 12.31 -45.88
C GLU A 201 -3.18 13.60 -46.36
N ALA A 202 -4.51 13.64 -46.31
CA ALA A 202 -5.30 14.81 -46.71
C ALA A 202 -5.43 15.89 -45.62
N THR A 203 -5.19 15.56 -44.33
CA THR A 203 -5.55 16.44 -43.21
C THR A 203 -4.52 16.60 -42.09
N CYS A 204 -3.46 15.79 -42.01
CA CYS A 204 -2.51 15.81 -40.89
C CYS A 204 -1.09 16.25 -41.29
N PRO A 205 -0.87 17.45 -41.88
CA PRO A 205 0.43 17.86 -42.45
C PRO A 205 1.55 18.03 -41.40
N ALA A 206 1.21 18.16 -40.12
CA ALA A 206 2.15 18.30 -39.01
C ALA A 206 2.48 16.97 -38.30
N LEU A 207 1.99 15.83 -38.81
CA LEU A 207 2.15 14.53 -38.17
C LEU A 207 3.62 14.10 -38.18
N ILE A 208 4.11 13.65 -37.02
CA ILE A 208 5.49 13.16 -36.83
C ILE A 208 5.48 11.64 -36.58
N ASN A 209 4.50 11.15 -35.84
CA ASN A 209 4.32 9.74 -35.52
C ASN A 209 2.91 9.29 -35.89
N PHE A 210 2.80 8.19 -36.62
CA PHE A 210 1.54 7.56 -36.98
C PHE A 210 1.59 6.07 -36.68
N ASP A 211 0.65 5.56 -35.89
CA ASP A 211 0.60 4.15 -35.51
C ASP A 211 -0.77 3.55 -35.83
N ILE A 212 -0.79 2.39 -36.48
CA ILE A 212 -1.98 1.57 -36.70
C ILE A 212 -1.79 0.24 -35.96
N VAL A 213 -2.77 -0.10 -35.13
CA VAL A 213 -2.80 -1.34 -34.35
C VAL A 213 -4.06 -2.10 -34.74
N ILE A 214 -3.92 -3.35 -35.18
CA ILE A 214 -5.06 -4.26 -35.38
C ILE A 214 -5.25 -5.07 -34.10
N ARG A 215 -6.46 -5.07 -33.54
CA ARG A 215 -6.85 -5.88 -32.39
C ARG A 215 -8.12 -6.68 -32.66
N PRO A 216 -8.23 -7.94 -32.18
CA PRO A 216 -9.48 -8.70 -32.10
C PRO A 216 -10.61 -7.88 -31.49
N PRO A 217 -11.85 -8.04 -31.98
CA PRO A 217 -12.97 -7.18 -31.66
C PRO A 217 -13.33 -7.29 -30.18
N SER A 218 -13.89 -6.22 -29.62
CA SER A 218 -14.41 -6.22 -28.26
C SER A 218 -15.61 -7.15 -28.13
N GLN A 219 -15.62 -8.07 -27.14
CA GLN A 219 -16.81 -8.87 -26.79
C GLN A 219 -17.98 -8.01 -26.24
N THR A 220 -17.78 -6.70 -26.14
CA THR A 220 -18.74 -5.75 -25.60
C THR A 220 -19.43 -4.99 -26.72
N HIS A 221 -20.67 -5.39 -27.02
CA HIS A 221 -21.54 -4.61 -27.90
C HIS A 221 -21.87 -3.28 -27.24
N TRP A 222 -21.19 -2.21 -27.69
CA TRP A 222 -21.62 -0.85 -27.38
C TRP A 222 -22.99 -0.61 -28.01
N PRO A 223 -23.91 0.10 -27.32
CA PRO A 223 -25.17 0.51 -27.96
C PRO A 223 -24.85 1.33 -29.20
N ASP A 224 -25.57 1.07 -30.30
CA ASP A 224 -25.34 1.75 -31.58
C ASP A 224 -25.25 3.28 -31.35
N ILE A 225 -24.06 3.84 -31.61
CA ILE A 225 -23.75 5.26 -31.38
C ILE A 225 -24.54 6.15 -32.38
N SER A 226 -25.31 5.53 -33.27
CA SER A 226 -26.36 6.14 -34.07
C SER A 226 -27.60 6.44 -33.22
N PRO A 227 -27.70 7.68 -32.72
CA PRO A 227 -28.80 8.49 -33.25
C PRO A 227 -28.46 9.97 -33.47
N LEU A 228 -28.94 10.49 -34.59
CA LEU A 228 -29.29 11.89 -34.84
C LEU A 228 -28.15 12.94 -34.74
N SER A 229 -27.78 13.48 -35.91
CA SER A 229 -27.08 14.77 -36.14
C SER A 229 -25.54 14.87 -35.96
N LEU A 230 -24.81 13.79 -35.70
CA LEU A 230 -23.40 13.72 -36.12
C LEU A 230 -23.32 13.06 -37.49
N ASN A 231 -22.67 13.73 -38.44
CA ASN A 231 -22.45 13.22 -39.79
C ASN A 231 -21.63 11.91 -39.70
N ARG A 232 -22.25 10.75 -39.98
CA ARG A 232 -21.50 9.58 -40.47
C ARG A 232 -20.72 10.01 -41.72
N CYS A 233 -19.60 9.37 -42.06
CA CYS A 233 -19.02 9.60 -43.39
C CYS A 233 -20.03 9.14 -44.43
N THR A 234 -20.53 10.09 -45.22
CA THR A 234 -21.35 9.78 -46.38
C THR A 234 -20.45 9.22 -47.48
N ALA A 235 -21.00 8.51 -48.46
CA ALA A 235 -20.24 8.09 -49.64
C ALA A 235 -19.53 9.27 -50.35
N ASN A 236 -20.12 10.48 -50.29
CA ASN A 236 -19.48 11.71 -50.75
C ASN A 236 -18.25 12.10 -49.91
N THR A 237 -18.30 11.95 -48.58
CA THR A 237 -17.16 12.21 -47.69
C THR A 237 -15.99 11.29 -48.02
N GLU A 238 -16.27 10.00 -48.20
CA GLU A 238 -15.27 9.00 -48.57
C GLU A 238 -14.66 9.29 -49.95
N SER A 239 -15.49 9.61 -50.94
CA SER A 239 -15.06 10.01 -52.28
C SER A 239 -14.17 11.26 -52.24
N ILE A 240 -14.49 12.26 -51.41
CA ILE A 240 -13.67 13.49 -51.25
C ILE A 240 -12.25 13.18 -50.78
N TYR A 241 -12.06 12.19 -49.90
CA TYR A 241 -10.73 11.78 -49.46
C TYR A 241 -10.00 10.94 -50.52
N ARG A 242 -10.71 10.02 -51.19
CA ARG A 242 -10.17 9.24 -52.32
C ARG A 242 -9.77 10.12 -53.53
N LEU A 243 -10.41 11.28 -53.72
CA LEU A 243 -10.18 12.20 -54.85
C LEU A 243 -9.12 13.29 -54.61
N ARG A 244 -8.63 13.49 -53.38
CA ARG A 244 -7.62 14.53 -53.11
C ARG A 244 -6.21 14.04 -53.47
N PRO A 245 -5.38 14.87 -54.15
CA PRO A 245 -3.95 14.61 -54.24
C PRO A 245 -3.37 14.52 -52.83
N ALA A 246 -2.68 13.41 -52.53
CA ALA A 246 -2.08 13.20 -51.22
C ALA A 246 -1.06 14.30 -50.92
N SER A 247 -1.28 15.07 -49.86
CA SER A 247 -0.26 16.01 -49.40
C SER A 247 0.86 15.22 -48.73
N SER A 248 2.10 15.40 -49.15
CA SER A 248 3.21 14.64 -48.57
C SER A 248 3.36 14.99 -47.09
N LEU A 249 3.49 13.96 -46.25
CA LEU A 249 3.58 14.12 -44.80
C LEU A 249 5.02 14.53 -44.43
N LYS A 250 5.43 15.74 -44.81
CA LYS A 250 6.82 16.25 -44.72
C LYS A 250 7.42 16.16 -43.31
N CYS A 251 6.58 16.20 -42.28
CA CYS A 251 6.97 16.09 -40.88
C CYS A 251 7.04 14.64 -40.35
N LEU A 252 6.55 13.64 -41.10
CA LEU A 252 6.48 12.26 -40.65
C LEU A 252 7.89 11.70 -40.45
N ARG A 253 8.12 11.05 -39.31
CA ARG A 253 9.40 10.39 -38.97
C ARG A 253 9.20 8.94 -38.55
N HIS A 254 8.04 8.63 -37.97
CA HIS A 254 7.70 7.31 -37.46
C HIS A 254 6.38 6.79 -38.06
N PHE A 255 6.40 5.55 -38.57
CA PHE A 255 5.19 4.79 -38.91
C PHE A 255 5.22 3.40 -38.26
N GLY A 256 4.23 3.10 -37.43
CA GLY A 256 4.17 1.85 -36.66
C GLY A 256 3.01 0.94 -37.07
N GLN A 257 3.33 -0.28 -37.48
CA GLN A 257 2.39 -1.37 -37.74
C GLN A 257 2.41 -2.36 -36.58
N TYR A 258 1.24 -2.69 -36.01
CA TYR A 258 1.12 -3.61 -34.89
C TYR A 258 -0.06 -4.58 -35.07
N TYR A 259 0.14 -5.84 -34.66
CA TYR A 259 -0.90 -6.86 -34.55
C TYR A 259 -1.04 -7.37 -33.11
N ASP A 260 -2.21 -7.93 -32.81
CA ASP A 260 -2.59 -8.42 -31.48
C ASP A 260 -3.53 -9.64 -31.59
N LEU A 261 -3.30 -10.50 -32.59
CA LEU A 261 -4.25 -11.53 -33.06
C LEU A 261 -4.35 -12.77 -32.16
N MET A 262 -5.41 -13.57 -32.39
CA MET A 262 -5.52 -14.94 -31.89
C MET A 262 -4.68 -15.89 -32.77
N PRO A 263 -3.99 -16.90 -32.20
CA PRO A 263 -3.25 -17.88 -32.99
C PRO A 263 -4.11 -18.54 -34.07
N GLY A 264 -3.54 -18.73 -35.27
CA GLY A 264 -4.20 -19.43 -36.38
C GLY A 264 -5.08 -18.56 -37.30
N THR A 265 -5.15 -17.24 -37.09
CA THR A 265 -5.89 -16.30 -37.96
C THR A 265 -5.01 -15.62 -39.03
N GLU A 266 -3.76 -16.08 -39.21
CA GLU A 266 -2.66 -15.24 -39.69
C GLU A 266 -2.44 -15.18 -41.22
N SER A 267 -3.10 -16.01 -42.05
CA SER A 267 -2.59 -16.24 -43.43
C SER A 267 -3.00 -15.21 -44.50
N SER A 268 -4.27 -14.80 -44.61
CA SER A 268 -4.73 -13.86 -45.65
C SER A 268 -4.62 -12.40 -45.21
N LEU A 269 -5.09 -12.09 -44.00
CA LEU A 269 -5.17 -10.74 -43.43
C LEU A 269 -3.79 -10.06 -43.30
N MET A 270 -2.74 -10.84 -43.03
CA MET A 270 -1.36 -10.33 -42.98
C MET A 270 -0.88 -9.81 -44.33
N ILE A 271 -1.33 -10.39 -45.44
CA ILE A 271 -0.84 -10.05 -46.79
C ILE A 271 -1.37 -8.67 -47.20
N ASP A 272 -2.67 -8.43 -47.06
CA ASP A 272 -3.30 -7.18 -47.50
C ASP A 272 -2.83 -5.97 -46.68
N PHE A 273 -2.76 -6.08 -45.34
CA PHE A 273 -2.23 -4.99 -44.52
C PHE A 273 -0.74 -4.73 -44.74
N THR A 274 0.04 -5.78 -45.06
CA THR A 274 1.45 -5.63 -45.43
C THR A 274 1.59 -4.90 -46.78
N SER A 275 0.71 -5.19 -47.74
CA SER A 275 0.64 -4.45 -49.01
C SER A 275 0.30 -2.97 -48.78
N ILE A 276 -0.70 -2.68 -47.93
CA ILE A 276 -1.06 -1.30 -47.55
C ILE A 276 0.11 -0.58 -46.87
N PHE A 277 0.77 -1.24 -45.92
CA PHE A 277 1.96 -0.74 -45.23
C PHE A 277 3.10 -0.44 -46.21
N HIS A 278 3.39 -1.35 -47.15
CA HIS A 278 4.43 -1.18 -48.17
C HIS A 278 4.15 0.05 -49.05
N ARG A 279 2.93 0.19 -49.58
CA ARG A 279 2.53 1.36 -50.39
C ARG A 279 2.70 2.67 -49.62
N PHE A 280 2.39 2.70 -48.33
CA PHE A 280 2.56 3.88 -47.49
C PHE A 280 4.03 4.21 -47.21
N VAL A 281 4.84 3.20 -46.88
CA VAL A 281 6.29 3.35 -46.65
C VAL A 281 7.01 3.81 -47.91
N GLU A 282 6.72 3.21 -49.06
CA GLU A 282 7.27 3.59 -50.38
C GLU A 282 6.99 5.06 -50.69
N LYS A 283 5.76 5.51 -50.46
CA LYS A 283 5.30 6.88 -50.74
C LYS A 283 5.93 7.94 -49.82
N HIS A 284 6.17 7.62 -48.54
CA HIS A 284 6.74 8.56 -47.55
C HIS A 284 8.22 8.28 -47.22
N CYS A 285 8.88 7.43 -48.01
CA CYS A 285 10.25 6.95 -47.77
C CYS A 285 11.30 8.04 -47.56
N SER A 286 11.13 9.20 -48.21
CA SER A 286 12.01 10.36 -48.10
C SER A 286 11.94 11.09 -46.75
N THR A 287 10.94 10.78 -45.91
CA THR A 287 10.68 11.46 -44.63
C THR A 287 10.83 10.53 -43.42
N LEU A 288 10.49 9.25 -43.57
CA LEU A 288 10.56 8.23 -42.52
C LEU A 288 12.01 7.95 -42.11
N SER A 289 12.28 8.00 -40.81
CA SER A 289 13.54 7.55 -40.20
C SER A 289 13.34 6.46 -39.15
N SER A 290 12.09 6.09 -38.86
CA SER A 290 11.73 5.01 -37.93
C SER A 290 10.50 4.26 -38.40
N VAL A 291 10.52 2.93 -38.30
CA VAL A 291 9.33 2.10 -38.51
C VAL A 291 9.20 1.01 -37.45
N VAL A 292 7.96 0.64 -37.13
CA VAL A 292 7.64 -0.67 -36.54
C VAL A 292 6.98 -1.51 -37.62
N VAL A 293 7.52 -2.70 -37.86
CA VAL A 293 6.96 -3.68 -38.79
C VAL A 293 6.48 -4.86 -37.98
N ALA A 294 5.25 -5.30 -38.21
CA ALA A 294 4.76 -6.52 -37.60
C ALA A 294 5.23 -7.74 -38.40
N VAL A 295 5.68 -8.77 -37.70
CA VAL A 295 6.20 -10.01 -38.30
C VAL A 295 5.32 -11.18 -37.82
N GLY A 296 4.63 -11.81 -38.77
CA GLY A 296 3.70 -12.90 -38.50
C GLY A 296 4.36 -14.28 -38.54
N SER A 297 3.68 -15.28 -37.98
CA SER A 297 4.04 -16.68 -38.16
C SER A 297 3.22 -17.30 -39.29
N ASN A 298 3.82 -18.19 -40.06
CA ASN A 298 3.08 -19.03 -40.99
C ASN A 298 3.50 -20.48 -40.76
N GLY A 299 2.59 -21.29 -40.19
CA GLY A 299 2.89 -22.67 -39.81
C GLY A 299 4.07 -22.83 -38.84
N GLY A 300 4.30 -21.86 -37.95
CA GLY A 300 5.45 -21.87 -37.03
C GLY A 300 6.75 -21.30 -37.58
N LEU A 301 6.77 -20.69 -38.78
CA LEU A 301 7.92 -19.95 -39.31
C LEU A 301 7.67 -18.43 -39.34
N ILE A 302 8.57 -17.64 -38.72
CA ILE A 302 8.48 -16.17 -38.72
C ILE A 302 9.00 -15.64 -40.07
N SER A 303 8.18 -14.90 -40.80
CA SER A 303 8.62 -14.26 -42.05
C SER A 303 9.13 -12.84 -41.82
N PHE A 304 10.44 -12.62 -42.02
CA PHE A 304 11.04 -11.29 -41.97
C PHE A 304 10.94 -10.51 -43.31
N ASN A 305 10.33 -11.10 -44.35
CA ASN A 305 10.23 -10.48 -45.68
C ASN A 305 9.58 -9.09 -45.69
N PRO A 306 8.48 -8.82 -44.96
CA PRO A 306 7.89 -7.47 -44.86
C PRO A 306 8.88 -6.44 -44.32
N ALA A 307 9.67 -6.82 -43.30
CA ALA A 307 10.68 -5.94 -42.71
C ALA A 307 11.84 -5.69 -43.67
N LEU A 308 12.33 -6.71 -44.40
CA LEU A 308 13.35 -6.53 -45.43
C LEU A 308 12.90 -5.61 -46.57
N GLN A 309 11.66 -5.76 -47.05
CA GLN A 309 11.10 -4.89 -48.08
C GLN A 309 11.02 -3.43 -47.59
N ALA A 310 10.46 -3.21 -46.40
CA ALA A 310 10.39 -1.88 -45.79
C ALA A 310 11.78 -1.23 -45.61
N CYS A 311 12.77 -2.02 -45.17
CA CYS A 311 14.13 -1.54 -44.98
C CYS A 311 14.87 -1.27 -46.30
N ARG A 312 14.58 -2.00 -47.38
CA ARG A 312 15.10 -1.69 -48.73
C ARG A 312 14.56 -0.37 -49.27
N LEU A 313 13.30 -0.04 -48.97
CA LEU A 313 12.68 1.25 -49.31
C LEU A 313 13.20 2.42 -48.46
N LEU A 314 13.80 2.16 -47.30
CA LEU A 314 14.22 3.16 -46.32
C LEU A 314 15.76 3.18 -46.11
N PRO A 315 16.57 3.56 -47.11
CA PRO A 315 18.04 3.53 -47.02
C PRO A 315 18.65 4.52 -46.00
N ARG A 316 17.82 5.30 -45.28
CA ARG A 316 18.21 6.23 -44.22
C ARG A 316 17.53 5.90 -42.88
N LEU A 317 17.05 4.66 -42.69
CA LEU A 317 16.39 4.24 -41.47
C LEU A 317 17.35 4.34 -40.27
N GLN A 318 16.90 5.01 -39.21
CA GLN A 318 17.63 5.15 -37.95
C GLN A 318 17.09 4.21 -36.86
N THR A 319 15.84 3.75 -36.97
CA THR A 319 15.20 2.90 -35.95
C THR A 319 14.25 1.88 -36.57
N LEU A 320 14.56 0.60 -36.38
CA LEU A 320 13.70 -0.52 -36.76
C LEU A 320 13.21 -1.24 -35.50
N SER A 321 11.91 -1.50 -35.44
CA SER A 321 11.33 -2.41 -34.45
C SER A 321 10.53 -3.50 -35.13
N LEU A 322 10.77 -4.75 -34.76
CA LEU A 322 9.99 -5.91 -35.18
C LEU A 322 9.00 -6.26 -34.08
N ALA A 323 7.71 -6.15 -34.38
CA ALA A 323 6.63 -6.51 -33.47
C ALA A 323 6.18 -7.96 -33.73
N VAL A 324 6.54 -8.85 -32.81
CA VAL A 324 5.98 -10.22 -32.69
C VAL A 324 4.98 -10.20 -31.53
N LYS A 325 3.72 -10.59 -31.75
CA LYS A 325 2.74 -10.69 -30.65
C LYS A 325 1.71 -11.81 -30.87
N SER A 326 2.03 -13.00 -30.36
CA SER A 326 1.02 -14.03 -30.04
C SER A 326 0.36 -13.69 -28.70
N ARG A 327 -0.94 -13.99 -28.55
CA ARG A 327 -1.68 -13.73 -27.32
C ARG A 327 -1.66 -14.87 -26.28
N TYR A 328 -1.24 -16.08 -26.66
CA TYR A 328 -1.20 -17.26 -25.77
C TYR A 328 0.20 -17.84 -25.62
N GLY A 329 1.18 -16.96 -25.42
CA GLY A 329 2.59 -17.35 -25.44
C GLY A 329 3.07 -17.73 -26.84
N LEU A 330 4.36 -18.01 -26.94
CA LEU A 330 4.92 -18.58 -28.15
C LEU A 330 4.80 -20.09 -28.04
N SER A 331 3.85 -20.68 -28.76
CA SER A 331 3.87 -22.12 -29.06
C SER A 331 5.26 -22.46 -29.58
N THR A 332 5.95 -23.39 -28.93
CA THR A 332 7.39 -23.64 -29.02
C THR A 332 7.93 -23.51 -30.44
N LEU A 333 8.52 -22.35 -30.74
CA LEU A 333 9.17 -22.11 -32.02
C LEU A 333 10.56 -22.75 -31.97
N SER A 334 10.61 -24.06 -32.21
CA SER A 334 11.82 -24.87 -32.31
C SER A 334 12.63 -24.47 -33.54
N PHE A 335 13.39 -23.36 -33.43
CA PHE A 335 14.02 -22.69 -34.57
C PHE A 335 15.51 -22.97 -34.79
N LEU A 336 16.19 -23.68 -33.88
CA LEU A 336 17.65 -23.74 -33.85
C LEU A 336 18.21 -25.16 -33.84
N GLU A 337 17.74 -25.99 -34.77
CA GLU A 337 18.39 -27.26 -35.15
C GLU A 337 18.82 -27.31 -36.64
N ASN A 338 18.85 -26.16 -37.34
CA ASN A 338 19.38 -26.08 -38.72
C ASN A 338 20.29 -24.86 -38.92
N GLU A 339 21.47 -25.08 -39.50
CA GLU A 339 22.66 -24.21 -39.48
C GLU A 339 22.58 -22.88 -40.28
N ASP A 340 21.41 -22.45 -40.76
CA ASP A 340 21.25 -21.13 -41.38
C ASP A 340 19.89 -20.52 -41.00
N SER A 341 19.79 -20.08 -39.74
CA SER A 341 18.54 -19.55 -39.19
C SER A 341 18.04 -18.32 -39.97
N SER A 342 16.72 -18.21 -40.12
CA SER A 342 16.10 -17.10 -40.87
C SER A 342 16.43 -15.71 -40.30
N LEU A 343 16.81 -15.65 -39.01
CA LEU A 343 17.30 -14.45 -38.35
C LEU A 343 18.71 -14.06 -38.83
N THR A 344 19.63 -15.01 -38.99
CA THR A 344 20.99 -14.76 -39.52
C THR A 344 20.93 -14.17 -40.92
N LEU A 345 20.14 -14.80 -41.82
CA LEU A 345 19.93 -14.32 -43.18
C LEU A 345 19.24 -12.94 -43.21
N PHE A 346 18.29 -12.69 -42.29
CA PHE A 346 17.65 -11.39 -42.11
C PHE A 346 18.66 -10.31 -41.71
N LEU A 347 19.45 -10.53 -40.65
CA LEU A 347 20.40 -9.53 -40.13
C LEU A 347 21.52 -9.23 -41.13
N ARG A 348 22.04 -10.25 -41.84
CA ARG A 348 22.99 -10.08 -42.95
C ARG A 348 22.38 -9.28 -44.11
N SER A 349 21.13 -9.57 -44.50
CA SER A 349 20.45 -8.84 -45.58
C SER A 349 20.11 -7.39 -45.21
N LEU A 350 19.74 -7.18 -43.94
CA LEU A 350 19.39 -5.87 -43.40
C LEU A 350 20.62 -4.96 -43.30
N SER A 351 21.76 -5.47 -42.80
CA SER A 351 23.00 -4.70 -42.64
C SER A 351 23.60 -4.22 -43.97
N VAL A 352 23.42 -4.96 -45.06
CA VAL A 352 23.78 -4.51 -46.42
C VAL A 352 23.00 -3.25 -46.81
N SER A 353 21.71 -3.19 -46.50
CA SER A 353 20.84 -2.09 -46.91
C SER A 353 20.80 -0.92 -45.90
N ASN A 354 21.05 -1.21 -44.61
CA ASN A 354 20.80 -0.32 -43.46
C ASN A 354 21.96 -0.35 -42.45
N ARG A 355 23.22 -0.37 -42.91
CA ARG A 355 24.41 -0.53 -42.05
C ARG A 355 24.53 0.51 -40.91
N PHE A 356 24.01 1.71 -41.15
CA PHE A 356 24.01 2.83 -40.20
C PHE A 356 22.76 2.92 -39.32
N LEU A 357 21.95 1.84 -39.24
CA LEU A 357 20.81 1.74 -38.34
C LEU A 357 21.27 1.98 -36.90
N GLN A 358 20.70 2.98 -36.23
CA GLN A 358 21.12 3.38 -34.89
C GLN A 358 20.41 2.61 -33.78
N ARG A 359 19.19 2.13 -34.03
CA ARG A 359 18.37 1.41 -33.05
C ARG A 359 17.69 0.21 -33.69
N LEU A 360 17.84 -0.95 -33.08
CA LEU A 360 17.19 -2.20 -33.50
C LEU A 360 16.47 -2.82 -32.31
N SER A 361 15.21 -3.18 -32.50
CA SER A 361 14.38 -3.85 -31.51
C SER A 361 13.77 -5.12 -32.08
N ILE A 362 14.11 -6.26 -31.50
CA ILE A 362 13.55 -7.57 -31.86
C ILE A 362 12.91 -8.15 -30.59
N SER A 363 11.58 -8.30 -30.58
CA SER A 363 10.86 -8.77 -29.38
C SER A 363 11.19 -10.22 -28.99
N ASN A 364 11.57 -11.05 -29.95
CA ASN A 364 11.99 -12.44 -29.73
C ASN A 364 12.93 -12.93 -30.85
N VAL A 365 14.06 -13.56 -30.51
CA VAL A 365 15.03 -14.16 -31.45
C VAL A 365 14.99 -15.69 -31.55
N GLY A 366 14.16 -16.38 -30.77
CA GLY A 366 13.95 -17.83 -30.94
C GLY A 366 14.99 -18.75 -30.28
N GLY A 367 15.90 -18.23 -29.44
CA GLY A 367 16.87 -19.03 -28.69
C GLY A 367 17.53 -18.26 -27.54
N SER A 368 18.38 -18.95 -26.77
CA SER A 368 19.15 -18.39 -25.64
C SER A 368 20.24 -17.40 -26.08
N PHE A 369 20.72 -16.57 -25.15
CA PHE A 369 21.83 -15.66 -25.39
C PHE A 369 23.17 -16.41 -25.39
N HIS A 370 23.97 -16.20 -26.44
CA HIS A 370 25.29 -16.80 -26.66
C HIS A 370 26.12 -15.92 -27.62
N ALA A 371 27.44 -16.14 -27.67
CA ALA A 371 28.37 -15.29 -28.43
C ALA A 371 28.04 -15.18 -29.93
N GLU A 372 27.67 -16.27 -30.60
CA GLU A 372 27.42 -16.26 -32.05
C GLU A 372 26.25 -15.35 -32.43
N LEU A 373 25.14 -15.42 -31.68
CA LEU A 373 24.00 -14.51 -31.81
C LEU A 373 24.39 -13.05 -31.54
N GLY A 374 25.32 -12.78 -30.62
CA GLY A 374 25.86 -11.44 -30.38
C GLY A 374 26.64 -10.92 -31.59
N ALA A 375 27.50 -11.76 -32.16
CA ALA A 375 28.31 -11.44 -33.34
C ALA A 375 27.46 -11.10 -34.59
N LEU A 376 26.23 -11.62 -34.70
CA LEU A 376 25.30 -11.24 -35.79
C LEU A 376 24.92 -9.75 -35.77
N PHE A 377 24.96 -9.09 -34.60
CA PHE A 377 24.74 -7.64 -34.52
C PHE A 377 25.99 -6.84 -34.93
N GLY A 378 27.16 -7.48 -34.98
CA GLY A 378 28.42 -6.91 -35.48
C GLY A 378 28.36 -6.44 -36.94
N TYR A 379 27.36 -6.87 -37.72
CA TYR A 379 27.16 -6.38 -39.08
C TYR A 379 26.72 -4.89 -39.17
N PHE A 380 26.30 -4.27 -38.05
CA PHE A 380 25.82 -2.88 -38.03
C PHE A 380 26.87 -1.91 -37.48
N GLU A 381 27.53 -1.18 -38.36
CA GLU A 381 28.53 -0.14 -37.99
C GLU A 381 27.92 0.99 -37.12
N GLY A 382 26.65 1.35 -37.36
CA GLY A 382 26.01 2.51 -36.71
C GLY A 382 25.19 2.24 -35.44
N LEU A 383 25.13 1.00 -34.96
CA LEU A 383 24.16 0.58 -33.94
C LEU A 383 24.52 1.09 -32.54
N LYS A 384 23.66 1.95 -31.98
CA LYS A 384 23.83 2.59 -30.66
C LYS A 384 22.92 2.02 -29.58
N SER A 385 21.75 1.52 -29.95
CA SER A 385 20.75 0.96 -29.02
C SER A 385 20.25 -0.38 -29.55
N LEU A 386 20.48 -1.46 -28.82
CA LEU A 386 20.01 -2.79 -29.18
C LEU A 386 18.99 -3.32 -28.15
N ARG A 387 17.92 -3.90 -28.67
CA ARG A 387 16.90 -4.60 -27.91
C ARG A 387 16.66 -5.99 -28.46
N VAL A 388 16.75 -6.99 -27.59
CA VAL A 388 16.54 -8.40 -27.94
C VAL A 388 15.82 -9.13 -26.81
N GLY A 389 14.68 -9.76 -27.08
CA GLY A 389 14.08 -10.78 -26.21
C GLY A 389 14.39 -12.20 -26.68
N ASN A 390 14.38 -13.20 -25.80
CA ASN A 390 14.55 -14.62 -26.13
C ASN A 390 13.23 -15.42 -26.11
N THR A 391 13.28 -16.71 -26.43
CA THR A 391 12.21 -17.70 -26.16
C THR A 391 12.36 -18.35 -24.78
N ASP A 392 11.27 -18.98 -24.35
CA ASP A 392 11.08 -19.71 -23.09
C ASP A 392 12.29 -20.52 -22.59
N MET A 393 12.72 -20.21 -21.36
CA MET A 393 13.81 -20.88 -20.65
C MET A 393 13.45 -22.25 -20.07
N ALA A 394 12.18 -22.54 -19.80
CA ALA A 394 11.77 -23.77 -19.10
C ALA A 394 11.97 -25.06 -19.90
N ILE A 395 12.20 -24.94 -21.22
CA ILE A 395 12.46 -26.07 -22.11
C ILE A 395 13.96 -26.35 -22.22
N VAL A 396 14.84 -25.39 -21.88
CA VAL A 396 16.28 -25.45 -22.16
C VAL A 396 17.10 -25.96 -20.96
N LEU A 397 16.60 -25.78 -19.73
CA LEU A 397 17.35 -26.04 -18.48
C LEU A 397 16.66 -27.05 -17.54
N ALA A 398 15.70 -27.84 -18.04
CA ALA A 398 14.87 -28.69 -17.21
C ALA A 398 15.40 -30.13 -17.07
N ASP A 399 15.65 -30.53 -15.81
CA ASP A 399 15.43 -31.89 -15.32
C ASP A 399 13.98 -32.36 -15.64
N PRO A 400 13.66 -33.66 -15.75
CA PRO A 400 12.28 -34.16 -15.90
C PRO A 400 11.19 -33.56 -14.97
N PHE A 401 11.55 -32.92 -13.85
CA PHE A 401 10.63 -32.19 -12.96
C PHE A 401 10.51 -30.68 -13.22
N GLY A 402 11.25 -30.11 -14.19
CA GLY A 402 11.03 -28.77 -14.73
C GLY A 402 11.84 -27.62 -14.12
N HIS A 403 12.62 -27.84 -13.06
CA HIS A 403 13.34 -26.77 -12.37
C HIS A 403 14.80 -26.61 -12.82
N PRO A 404 15.29 -25.38 -13.08
CA PRO A 404 16.69 -25.13 -13.45
C PRO A 404 17.62 -25.25 -12.23
N SER A 405 18.78 -25.89 -12.39
CA SER A 405 19.77 -25.96 -11.30
C SER A 405 20.55 -24.64 -11.14
N PRO A 406 21.23 -24.42 -10.01
CA PRO A 406 22.15 -23.29 -9.85
C PRO A 406 23.27 -23.24 -10.91
N GLN A 407 23.69 -24.41 -11.42
CA GLN A 407 24.72 -24.52 -12.46
C GLN A 407 24.18 -24.05 -13.81
N ASP A 408 22.92 -24.38 -14.13
CA ASP A 408 22.22 -23.92 -15.33
C ASP A 408 21.99 -22.41 -15.32
N CYS A 409 21.60 -21.86 -14.17
CA CYS A 409 21.42 -20.42 -13.98
C CYS A 409 22.75 -19.66 -14.17
N GLN A 410 23.86 -20.22 -13.66
CA GLN A 410 25.19 -19.65 -13.85
C GLN A 410 25.69 -19.80 -15.29
N ALA A 411 25.43 -20.93 -15.96
CA ALA A 411 25.74 -21.11 -17.38
C ALA A 411 24.98 -20.12 -18.27
N TYR A 412 23.71 -19.84 -17.94
CA TYR A 412 22.93 -18.84 -18.66
C TYR A 412 23.40 -17.40 -18.40
N LYS A 413 23.83 -17.07 -17.18
CA LYS A 413 24.51 -15.80 -16.87
C LYS A 413 25.74 -15.63 -17.76
N SER A 414 26.59 -16.65 -17.86
CA SER A 414 27.75 -16.66 -18.75
C SER A 414 27.36 -16.46 -20.22
N GLY A 415 26.30 -17.13 -20.70
CA GLY A 415 25.79 -16.95 -22.07
C GLY A 415 25.31 -15.51 -22.37
N ILE A 416 24.73 -14.81 -21.40
CA ILE A 416 24.41 -13.38 -21.52
C ILE A 416 25.69 -12.53 -21.59
N VAL A 417 26.68 -12.81 -20.72
CA VAL A 417 27.96 -12.09 -20.72
C VAL A 417 28.70 -12.27 -22.05
N ASP A 418 28.77 -13.50 -22.56
CA ASP A 418 29.38 -13.85 -23.85
C ASP A 418 28.63 -13.23 -25.04
N PHE A 419 27.29 -13.23 -25.00
CA PHE A 419 26.48 -12.49 -25.97
C PHE A 419 26.83 -11.01 -25.98
N ILE A 420 26.89 -10.35 -24.81
CA ILE A 420 27.21 -8.92 -24.71
C ILE A 420 28.65 -8.63 -25.15
N HIS A 421 29.61 -9.52 -24.85
CA HIS A 421 31.00 -9.38 -25.29
C HIS A 421 31.18 -9.53 -26.80
N ALA A 422 30.28 -10.25 -27.49
CA ALA A 422 30.27 -10.38 -28.95
C ALA A 422 29.50 -9.25 -29.68
N LEU A 423 28.89 -8.31 -28.96
CA LEU A 423 28.18 -7.17 -29.54
C LEU A 423 29.13 -6.10 -30.12
N PRO A 424 28.67 -5.29 -31.10
CA PRO A 424 29.50 -4.22 -31.68
C PRO A 424 29.85 -3.10 -30.69
N GLU A 425 31.09 -2.62 -30.76
CA GLU A 425 31.65 -1.55 -29.92
C GLU A 425 30.92 -0.19 -30.02
N SER A 426 30.11 0.00 -31.07
CA SER A 426 29.29 1.19 -31.28
C SER A 426 28.09 1.31 -30.32
N LEU A 427 27.73 0.24 -29.61
CA LEU A 427 26.59 0.22 -28.70
C LEU A 427 26.80 1.04 -27.43
N GLU A 428 25.79 1.85 -27.11
CA GLU A 428 25.69 2.74 -25.95
C GLU A 428 24.62 2.22 -24.96
N GLU A 429 23.58 1.56 -25.47
CA GLU A 429 22.46 1.01 -24.69
C GLU A 429 22.10 -0.43 -25.13
N VAL A 430 21.93 -1.34 -24.17
CA VAL A 430 21.46 -2.72 -24.41
C VAL A 430 20.29 -3.05 -23.50
N TYR A 431 19.21 -3.60 -24.08
CA TYR A 431 18.00 -4.02 -23.37
C TYR A 431 17.69 -5.48 -23.68
N LEU A 432 17.80 -6.37 -22.69
CA LEU A 432 17.52 -7.80 -22.85
C LEU A 432 16.22 -8.20 -22.16
N GLY A 433 15.52 -9.16 -22.77
CA GLY A 433 14.25 -9.70 -22.29
C GLY A 433 14.33 -11.21 -22.19
N ILE A 434 14.19 -11.72 -20.97
CA ILE A 434 14.33 -13.13 -20.61
C ILE A 434 12.92 -13.65 -20.31
N ASN A 435 12.35 -14.52 -21.16
CA ASN A 435 11.03 -15.10 -20.95
C ASN A 435 11.13 -16.45 -20.24
N ILE A 436 10.33 -16.65 -19.19
CA ILE A 436 10.22 -17.92 -18.44
C ILE A 436 8.75 -18.34 -18.36
N THR A 437 8.41 -19.54 -18.81
CA THR A 437 7.18 -20.24 -18.40
C THR A 437 7.45 -21.04 -17.12
N GLN A 438 6.43 -21.23 -16.26
CA GLN A 438 6.36 -22.05 -15.02
C GLN A 438 6.01 -21.27 -13.73
N SER A 439 5.66 -22.05 -12.70
CA SER A 439 5.14 -21.65 -11.40
C SER A 439 6.17 -20.94 -10.51
N SER A 440 5.65 -20.21 -9.51
CA SER A 440 6.33 -19.20 -8.68
C SER A 440 7.65 -19.58 -7.99
N PHE A 441 7.97 -20.87 -7.84
CA PHE A 441 9.11 -21.31 -7.01
C PHE A 441 10.48 -21.25 -7.72
N ALA A 442 10.54 -21.34 -9.05
CA ALA A 442 11.82 -21.31 -9.78
C ALA A 442 12.40 -19.89 -9.98
N PHE A 443 11.56 -18.86 -9.79
CA PHE A 443 11.85 -17.48 -10.16
C PHE A 443 12.98 -16.84 -9.35
N ASP A 444 12.93 -16.92 -8.01
CA ASP A 444 13.93 -16.29 -7.15
C ASP A 444 15.32 -16.94 -7.31
N TYR A 445 15.36 -18.27 -7.41
CA TYR A 445 16.60 -19.03 -7.65
C TYR A 445 17.27 -18.68 -8.99
N PHE A 446 16.49 -18.55 -10.06
CA PHE A 446 17.04 -18.21 -11.38
C PHE A 446 17.50 -16.75 -11.47
N PHE A 447 16.80 -15.82 -10.81
CA PHE A 447 17.08 -14.40 -10.98
C PHE A 447 18.26 -13.90 -10.13
N VAL A 448 18.50 -14.47 -8.94
CA VAL A 448 19.59 -14.05 -8.04
C VAL A 448 20.98 -13.96 -8.72
N PRO A 449 21.45 -14.93 -9.53
CA PRO A 449 22.72 -14.83 -10.25
C PRO A 449 22.85 -13.61 -11.19
N LEU A 450 21.74 -13.08 -11.71
CA LEU A 450 21.73 -11.94 -12.63
C LEU A 450 21.95 -10.60 -11.91
N ASN A 451 21.71 -10.51 -10.59
CA ASN A 451 21.89 -9.28 -9.81
C ASN A 451 23.32 -8.70 -9.92
N ASP A 452 24.32 -9.58 -10.05
CA ASP A 452 25.76 -9.25 -10.12
C ASP A 452 26.37 -9.32 -11.53
N ILE A 453 25.55 -9.33 -12.58
CA ILE A 453 26.05 -9.35 -13.97
C ILE A 453 26.69 -8.01 -14.41
N GLY A 454 26.32 -6.91 -13.77
CA GLY A 454 26.83 -5.57 -14.08
C GLY A 454 28.35 -5.45 -13.98
N PRO A 455 28.97 -5.72 -12.80
CA PRO A 455 30.42 -5.69 -12.64
C PRO A 455 31.16 -6.57 -13.66
N GLU A 456 30.65 -7.76 -14.00
CA GLU A 456 31.26 -8.64 -15.00
C GLU A 456 31.26 -7.97 -16.39
N VAL A 457 30.09 -7.57 -16.91
CA VAL A 457 29.96 -6.93 -18.24
C VAL A 457 30.79 -5.65 -18.34
N PHE A 458 30.72 -4.77 -17.35
CA PHE A 458 31.38 -3.46 -17.42
C PHE A 458 32.89 -3.50 -17.09
N THR A 459 33.40 -4.58 -16.47
CA THR A 459 34.85 -4.73 -16.19
C THR A 459 35.58 -5.49 -17.31
N TYR A 460 34.96 -6.51 -17.89
CA TYR A 460 35.61 -7.35 -18.92
C TYR A 460 35.58 -6.75 -20.33
N ALA A 461 34.71 -5.75 -20.60
CA ALA A 461 34.53 -5.17 -21.93
C ALA A 461 34.89 -3.67 -22.04
N PRO A 462 36.15 -3.25 -21.79
CA PRO A 462 36.57 -1.84 -21.91
C PRO A 462 36.47 -1.26 -23.33
N ARG A 463 36.24 -2.11 -24.34
CA ARG A 463 36.00 -1.72 -25.74
C ARG A 463 34.56 -1.22 -26.00
N LEU A 464 33.59 -1.62 -25.18
CA LEU A 464 32.20 -1.23 -25.40
C LEU A 464 31.96 0.23 -24.94
N ARG A 465 31.22 0.98 -25.74
CA ARG A 465 30.73 2.34 -25.38
C ARG A 465 29.51 2.32 -24.44
N LEU A 466 29.11 1.11 -24.02
CA LEU A 466 27.94 0.81 -23.22
C LEU A 466 27.91 1.62 -21.92
N HIS A 467 26.77 2.23 -21.62
CA HIS A 467 26.53 2.96 -20.38
C HIS A 467 25.24 2.56 -19.64
N THR A 468 24.35 1.81 -20.31
CA THR A 468 23.12 1.25 -19.73
C THR A 468 22.92 -0.18 -20.20
N LEU A 469 22.79 -1.10 -19.25
CA LEU A 469 22.34 -2.47 -19.46
C LEU A 469 21.05 -2.69 -18.66
N ASP A 470 19.93 -2.81 -19.36
CA ASP A 470 18.60 -3.01 -18.78
C ASP A 470 18.16 -4.47 -19.07
N LEU A 471 18.24 -5.35 -18.06
CA LEU A 471 17.78 -6.73 -18.14
C LEU A 471 16.37 -6.85 -17.55
N HIS A 472 15.45 -7.45 -18.29
CA HIS A 472 14.08 -7.71 -17.85
C HIS A 472 13.81 -9.21 -17.86
N LEU A 473 13.33 -9.75 -16.75
CA LEU A 473 12.82 -11.11 -16.67
C LEU A 473 11.29 -11.08 -16.66
N TRP A 474 10.69 -11.81 -17.59
CA TRP A 474 9.27 -11.85 -17.86
C TRP A 474 8.72 -13.20 -17.45
N LEU A 475 7.64 -13.18 -16.68
CA LEU A 475 6.94 -14.39 -16.26
C LEU A 475 5.78 -14.64 -17.21
N HIS A 476 5.69 -15.86 -17.72
CA HIS A 476 4.60 -16.31 -18.56
C HIS A 476 3.71 -17.29 -17.78
N ASN A 477 2.46 -16.88 -17.57
CA ASN A 477 1.40 -17.69 -17.00
C ASN A 477 0.22 -17.64 -17.97
N GLU A 478 -0.36 -18.78 -18.32
CA GLU A 478 -1.45 -18.94 -19.29
C GLU A 478 -2.70 -18.07 -18.99
N SER A 479 -2.80 -17.55 -17.77
CA SER A 479 -3.94 -16.79 -17.25
C SER A 479 -3.66 -15.30 -16.95
N VAL A 480 -2.40 -14.81 -17.04
CA VAL A 480 -2.01 -13.47 -16.56
C VAL A 480 -1.11 -12.72 -17.57
N ARG A 481 -1.13 -11.39 -17.48
CA ARG A 481 -0.45 -10.43 -18.37
C ARG A 481 1.07 -10.64 -18.49
N LEU A 482 1.59 -10.19 -19.64
CA LEU A 482 3.03 -10.10 -19.97
C LEU A 482 3.74 -8.97 -19.18
N ASP A 483 3.72 -9.01 -17.86
CA ASP A 483 4.44 -8.05 -17.01
C ASP A 483 5.80 -8.64 -16.57
N PRO A 484 6.87 -7.84 -16.46
CA PRO A 484 8.18 -8.34 -16.04
C PRO A 484 8.14 -8.72 -14.56
N GLY A 485 8.37 -10.00 -14.22
CA GLY A 485 8.49 -10.44 -12.83
C GLY A 485 9.68 -9.79 -12.12
N ALA A 486 10.80 -9.56 -12.82
CA ALA A 486 11.94 -8.85 -12.25
C ALA A 486 12.76 -8.10 -13.31
N GLY A 487 13.73 -7.30 -12.85
CA GLY A 487 14.70 -6.66 -13.74
C GLY A 487 15.94 -6.13 -13.04
N VAL A 488 17.09 -6.22 -13.72
CA VAL A 488 18.38 -5.68 -13.25
C VAL A 488 18.79 -4.55 -14.19
N PHE A 489 19.04 -3.38 -13.63
CA PHE A 489 19.33 -2.17 -14.38
C PHE A 489 20.67 -1.59 -13.96
N CYS A 490 21.68 -1.76 -14.81
CA CYS A 490 23.06 -1.36 -14.56
C CYS A 490 23.40 -0.10 -15.36
N ARG A 491 23.83 0.97 -14.67
CA ARG A 491 24.19 2.26 -15.26
C ARG A 491 25.61 2.69 -14.89
N ARG A 492 26.44 2.99 -15.88
CA ARG A 492 27.79 3.53 -15.68
C ARG A 492 27.71 5.05 -15.47
N LEU A 493 28.28 5.53 -14.38
CA LEU A 493 28.26 6.92 -13.93
C LEU A 493 29.68 7.45 -13.68
N PRO A 494 29.89 8.79 -13.70
CA PRO A 494 31.15 9.38 -13.31
C PRO A 494 31.55 8.98 -11.88
N HIS A 495 32.84 8.74 -11.64
CA HIS A 495 33.35 8.45 -10.31
C HIS A 495 33.32 9.71 -9.43
N PRO A 496 32.82 9.66 -8.18
CA PRO A 496 32.60 10.87 -7.36
C PRO A 496 33.90 11.48 -6.80
N VAL A 497 34.96 10.68 -6.66
CA VAL A 497 36.24 11.12 -6.10
C VAL A 497 37.34 10.95 -7.16
N ALA A 498 37.78 12.08 -7.72
CA ALA A 498 38.73 12.22 -8.84
C ALA A 498 38.20 11.88 -10.26
N GLN A 499 38.50 12.76 -11.22
CA GLN A 499 38.31 12.60 -12.66
C GLN A 499 39.33 11.61 -13.26
N LYS A 500 39.33 10.37 -12.79
CA LYS A 500 40.12 9.28 -13.37
C LYS A 500 39.39 8.71 -14.60
N ASP A 501 39.97 8.82 -15.79
CA ASP A 501 39.38 8.27 -17.01
C ASP A 501 39.22 6.74 -17.00
N ASN A 502 39.96 6.04 -16.14
CA ASN A 502 39.92 4.59 -15.94
C ASN A 502 38.99 4.15 -14.78
N ALA A 503 38.34 5.07 -14.05
CA ALA A 503 37.46 4.74 -12.93
C ALA A 503 36.03 5.24 -13.13
N ARG A 504 35.02 4.42 -12.83
CA ARG A 504 33.59 4.75 -12.95
C ARG A 504 32.80 4.13 -11.82
N ARG A 505 31.67 4.75 -11.46
CA ARG A 505 30.71 4.13 -10.54
C ARG A 505 29.64 3.40 -11.33
N LEU A 506 29.42 2.13 -11.05
CA LEU A 506 28.28 1.40 -11.56
C LEU A 506 27.14 1.51 -10.54
N TRP A 507 25.96 1.93 -11.00
CA TRP A 507 24.72 1.90 -10.24
C TRP A 507 23.85 0.75 -10.74
N THR A 508 23.53 -0.19 -9.87
CA THR A 508 22.65 -1.32 -10.15
C THR A 508 21.35 -1.12 -9.38
N SER A 509 20.23 -1.16 -10.08
CA SER A 509 18.90 -1.23 -9.46
C SER A 509 18.28 -2.57 -9.76
N VAL A 510 17.79 -3.26 -8.74
CA VAL A 510 17.19 -4.59 -8.85
C VAL A 510 15.72 -4.48 -8.46
N MET A 511 14.84 -4.83 -9.40
CA MET A 511 13.39 -4.77 -9.30
C MET A 511 12.85 -6.20 -9.18
N HIS A 512 12.08 -6.50 -8.14
CA HIS A 512 11.40 -7.80 -7.93
C HIS A 512 9.91 -7.60 -7.69
N LEU A 513 9.06 -8.32 -8.43
CA LEU A 513 7.62 -8.39 -8.20
C LEU A 513 7.34 -9.21 -6.94
N ARG A 514 6.80 -8.58 -5.90
CA ARG A 514 6.35 -9.30 -4.69
C ARG A 514 4.96 -9.88 -4.95
N SER A 515 4.85 -11.20 -5.10
CA SER A 515 3.58 -11.89 -5.36
C SER A 515 3.31 -13.00 -4.35
N SER A 516 2.33 -12.78 -3.46
CA SER A 516 1.59 -13.88 -2.81
C SER A 516 0.36 -14.33 -3.62
N ASN A 517 0.01 -13.59 -4.68
CA ASN A 517 -0.85 -13.98 -5.80
C ASN A 517 -0.55 -13.05 -6.99
N PHE A 518 -0.53 -13.58 -8.22
CA PHE A 518 -0.08 -12.90 -9.45
C PHE A 518 -0.99 -11.77 -9.96
N THR A 519 -1.80 -11.14 -9.11
CA THR A 519 -2.88 -10.21 -9.51
C THR A 519 -2.69 -8.76 -9.01
N SER A 520 -1.93 -8.54 -7.93
CA SER A 520 -1.52 -7.20 -7.46
C SER A 520 -0.10 -7.29 -6.90
N GLY A 521 0.89 -6.89 -7.71
CA GLY A 521 2.31 -7.05 -7.39
C GLY A 521 3.02 -5.71 -7.23
N PHE A 522 3.32 -5.33 -6.00
CA PHE A 522 4.23 -4.21 -5.74
C PHE A 522 5.66 -4.62 -6.11
N TYR A 523 6.38 -3.73 -6.80
CA TYR A 523 7.78 -3.95 -7.13
C TYR A 523 8.67 -3.48 -5.98
N LEU A 524 9.35 -4.41 -5.33
CA LEU A 524 10.47 -4.07 -4.45
C LEU A 524 11.66 -3.68 -5.32
N ILE A 525 12.12 -2.43 -5.16
CA ILE A 525 13.28 -1.89 -5.85
C ILE A 525 14.39 -1.70 -4.82
N SER A 526 15.53 -2.35 -5.05
CA SER A 526 16.74 -2.18 -4.26
C SER A 526 17.85 -1.54 -5.10
N HIS A 527 18.74 -0.81 -4.45
CA HIS A 527 19.85 -0.11 -5.09
C HIS A 527 21.18 -0.52 -4.51
N ARG A 528 22.18 -0.63 -5.39
CA ARG A 528 23.55 -1.03 -5.05
C ARG A 528 24.49 -0.26 -5.96
N PHE A 529 25.63 0.15 -5.43
CA PHE A 529 26.69 0.78 -6.21
C PHE A 529 28.00 0.02 -6.04
N SER A 530 28.78 -0.06 -7.11
CA SER A 530 30.12 -0.65 -7.11
C SER A 530 31.06 0.24 -7.92
N ASP A 531 32.20 0.61 -7.35
CA ASP A 531 33.22 1.37 -8.09
C ASP A 531 34.06 0.41 -8.94
N LEU A 532 34.19 0.74 -10.23
CA LEU A 532 34.94 -0.02 -11.23
C LEU A 532 36.23 0.74 -11.58
N GLU A 533 37.38 0.09 -11.49
CA GLU A 533 38.67 0.66 -11.93
C GLU A 533 39.40 -0.28 -12.90
N LEU A 534 39.64 0.21 -14.11
CA LEU A 534 40.39 -0.50 -15.14
C LEU A 534 41.91 -0.32 -14.90
N LYS A 535 42.66 -1.42 -14.88
CA LYS A 535 44.09 -1.42 -14.53
C LYS A 535 45.00 -0.66 -15.50
N SER A 536 44.62 -0.54 -16.78
CA SER A 536 45.49 0.04 -17.82
C SER A 536 44.74 0.67 -19.01
N GLN A 537 43.41 0.82 -18.93
CA GLN A 537 42.57 1.30 -20.04
C GLN A 537 41.56 2.35 -19.57
N LYS A 538 41.07 3.19 -20.48
CA LYS A 538 40.02 4.19 -20.20
C LYS A 538 38.66 3.62 -20.60
N PHE A 539 37.60 4.01 -19.90
CA PHE A 539 36.24 3.69 -20.34
C PHE A 539 35.89 4.46 -21.61
N LEU A 540 35.34 3.77 -22.62
CA LEU A 540 34.90 4.37 -23.87
C LEU A 540 33.41 4.77 -23.83
N GLY A 541 33.04 5.77 -24.64
CA GLY A 541 31.67 6.28 -24.71
C GLY A 541 31.37 7.38 -23.68
N HIS A 542 30.09 7.63 -23.45
CA HIS A 542 29.61 8.58 -22.43
C HIS A 542 29.14 7.83 -21.19
N ASP A 543 28.94 8.52 -20.08
CA ASP A 543 28.28 7.95 -18.90
C ASP A 543 26.78 8.26 -18.92
N ALA A 544 25.98 7.44 -18.24
CA ALA A 544 24.56 7.65 -18.12
C ALA A 544 24.27 8.98 -17.40
N ARG A 545 23.20 9.68 -17.82
CA ARG A 545 22.85 11.02 -17.31
C ARG A 545 22.38 11.05 -15.85
N GLY A 546 22.19 9.88 -15.23
CA GLY A 546 21.70 9.73 -13.86
C GLY A 546 21.37 8.28 -13.56
N ILE A 547 21.10 8.02 -12.28
CA ILE A 547 20.66 6.72 -11.76
C ILE A 547 19.30 6.30 -12.35
N TRP A 548 18.88 5.09 -12.00
CA TRP A 548 17.62 4.50 -12.46
C TRP A 548 16.75 4.15 -11.26
N LEU A 549 15.43 4.30 -11.42
CA LEU A 549 14.42 3.99 -10.40
C LEU A 549 14.68 4.64 -9.03
N ASP A 550 14.99 5.95 -8.99
CA ASP A 550 15.42 6.72 -7.81
C ASP A 550 14.33 6.89 -6.71
N GLY A 551 13.86 5.78 -6.12
CA GLY A 551 13.01 5.76 -4.92
C GLY A 551 11.58 6.30 -5.09
N SER A 552 10.77 5.72 -5.99
CA SER A 552 9.31 6.01 -6.06
C SER A 552 8.49 4.79 -6.48
N ASP A 553 7.35 4.55 -5.80
CA ASP A 553 6.50 3.36 -5.92
C ASP A 553 5.69 3.19 -7.23
N GLU A 554 5.64 4.19 -8.12
CA GLU A 554 4.84 4.11 -9.36
C GLU A 554 5.63 3.53 -10.56
N ALA A 555 5.71 2.19 -10.63
CA ALA A 555 6.32 1.46 -11.77
C ALA A 555 5.29 0.89 -12.79
N TYR A 556 4.02 1.29 -12.71
CA TYR A 556 2.94 0.78 -13.56
C TYR A 556 2.62 1.70 -14.76
N GLU A 557 2.94 1.25 -15.99
CA GLU A 557 2.02 1.19 -17.16
C GLU A 557 2.74 0.99 -18.53
N ASN A 558 2.12 0.19 -19.41
CA ASN A 558 2.32 0.09 -20.88
C ASN A 558 3.39 -0.88 -21.46
N TRP A 559 3.37 -2.15 -21.06
CA TRP A 559 4.21 -3.23 -21.64
C TRP A 559 3.76 -3.79 -23.02
N GLY A 560 3.03 -3.01 -23.81
CA GLY A 560 2.78 -3.28 -25.24
C GLY A 560 3.81 -2.65 -26.18
N ARG A 561 4.76 -1.88 -25.64
CA ARG A 561 5.90 -1.29 -26.35
C ARG A 561 7.10 -1.31 -25.41
N TRP A 562 7.98 -2.29 -25.56
CA TRP A 562 9.36 -2.18 -25.09
C TRP A 562 9.92 -0.81 -25.55
N PRO A 563 10.50 0.04 -24.68
CA PRO A 563 10.00 1.40 -24.55
C PRO A 563 10.36 2.30 -25.74
N GLY A 564 9.56 3.31 -26.06
CA GLY A 564 8.61 3.94 -25.14
C GLY A 564 9.33 4.72 -24.02
N TYR A 565 10.65 4.91 -24.14
CA TYR A 565 11.50 5.66 -23.20
C TYR A 565 11.32 7.18 -23.36
N ARG A 566 10.29 7.62 -24.11
CA ARG A 566 10.16 9.00 -24.61
C ARG A 566 9.90 10.00 -23.48
N ASP A 567 9.28 9.54 -22.40
CA ASP A 567 9.02 10.31 -21.18
C ASP A 567 10.17 10.23 -20.15
N LYS A 568 11.10 9.28 -20.33
CA LYS A 568 12.18 8.97 -19.37
C LYS A 568 13.42 9.90 -19.45
N ILE A 569 13.38 10.95 -20.27
CA ILE A 569 14.41 12.02 -20.33
C ILE A 569 13.82 13.45 -20.39
N SER A 570 12.54 13.67 -20.70
CA SER A 570 11.98 15.03 -20.79
C SER A 570 11.81 15.75 -19.44
N SER A 571 12.22 15.15 -18.32
CA SER A 571 11.92 15.60 -16.96
C SER A 571 13.12 15.95 -16.06
N TYR A 572 14.38 15.83 -16.52
CA TYR A 572 15.58 16.33 -15.80
C TYR A 572 16.61 16.85 -16.80
N PRO A 573 17.27 18.02 -16.58
CA PRO A 573 17.75 18.49 -15.27
C PRO A 573 17.53 20.00 -14.97
N PRO A 574 17.77 20.43 -13.71
CA PRO A 574 16.84 20.34 -12.59
C PRO A 574 15.53 21.15 -12.83
N PHE A 575 14.71 21.34 -11.79
CA PHE A 575 13.42 22.08 -11.79
C PHE A 575 12.25 21.33 -12.47
N GLN A 576 11.04 21.23 -11.90
CA GLN A 576 10.48 21.98 -10.76
C GLN A 576 9.47 21.13 -9.95
N ASN A 577 9.79 20.92 -8.67
CA ASN A 577 8.92 20.48 -7.57
C ASN A 577 8.13 19.16 -7.72
N ARG A 578 8.68 18.05 -7.18
CA ARG A 578 7.96 17.14 -6.26
C ARG A 578 8.90 16.12 -5.59
N LEU A 579 9.16 16.35 -4.30
CA LEU A 579 9.75 15.40 -3.36
C LEU A 579 8.71 15.01 -2.27
N GLU A 580 7.41 15.17 -2.57
CA GLU A 580 6.31 15.20 -1.60
C GLU A 580 5.12 14.25 -1.92
N LEU A 581 5.25 13.31 -2.88
CA LEU A 581 4.20 12.29 -3.12
C LEU A 581 4.58 10.86 -2.76
N ALA A 582 5.88 10.52 -2.67
CA ALA A 582 6.37 9.26 -2.10
C ALA A 582 6.19 9.14 -0.56
N ARG A 583 5.17 9.82 0.00
CA ARG A 583 4.69 9.70 1.39
C ARG A 583 3.16 9.59 1.45
N LEU A 584 2.49 9.36 0.32
CA LEU A 584 1.02 9.38 0.21
C LEU A 584 0.39 8.12 -0.42
N GLU A 585 1.18 7.12 -0.80
CA GLU A 585 0.68 5.85 -1.36
C GLU A 585 1.01 4.65 -0.47
N TYR A 586 0.35 4.62 0.68
CA TYR A 586 0.07 3.39 1.44
C TYR A 586 -1.44 3.29 1.71
N SER A 587 -2.26 3.62 0.70
CA SER A 587 -3.72 3.60 0.82
C SER A 587 -4.49 3.50 -0.50
N VAL A 588 -4.39 2.37 -1.21
CA VAL A 588 -5.50 1.72 -1.93
C VAL A 588 -5.10 0.25 -2.10
N ASP A 589 -5.76 -0.67 -1.39
CA ASP A 589 -5.94 -2.09 -1.77
C ASP A 589 -6.87 -2.74 -0.74
N ALA A 590 -8.17 -2.66 -1.05
CA ALA A 590 -9.25 -3.47 -0.47
C ALA A 590 -10.58 -3.04 -1.11
N LEU A 591 -10.91 -3.57 -2.29
CA LEU A 591 -12.29 -3.69 -2.78
C LEU A 591 -12.33 -4.55 -4.07
N SER A 592 -12.57 -5.86 -3.96
CA SER A 592 -13.40 -6.57 -4.95
C SER A 592 -13.78 -8.00 -4.51
N SER A 593 -14.98 -8.17 -3.94
CA SER A 593 -15.85 -9.34 -4.19
C SER A 593 -17.25 -9.10 -3.57
N ARG A 594 -18.38 -9.41 -4.20
CA ARG A 594 -18.77 -9.46 -5.63
C ARG A 594 -20.33 -9.33 -5.65
N ALA A 595 -20.93 -9.05 -6.81
CA ALA A 595 -22.40 -9.09 -6.98
C ALA A 595 -22.96 -10.52 -6.79
N ASP A 596 -24.24 -10.80 -6.57
CA ASP A 596 -25.50 -10.02 -6.75
C ASP A 596 -26.47 -10.31 -5.55
N THR A 597 -27.72 -9.86 -5.41
CA THR A 597 -28.79 -9.49 -6.36
C THR A 597 -29.59 -8.22 -6.00
N THR A 598 -30.43 -7.83 -6.94
CA THR A 598 -31.57 -6.87 -6.96
C THR A 598 -32.52 -6.81 -5.73
N PRO A 599 -33.32 -5.72 -5.56
CA PRO A 599 -33.01 -4.31 -5.79
C PRO A 599 -33.69 -3.32 -4.77
N PRO A 600 -32.94 -2.48 -4.02
CA PRO A 600 -33.55 -1.36 -3.29
C PRO A 600 -33.01 0.04 -3.66
N SER A 601 -33.78 1.05 -3.24
CA SER A 601 -33.66 2.46 -3.62
C SER A 601 -32.50 3.24 -2.97
N SER A 602 -31.83 4.05 -3.80
CA SER A 602 -30.90 5.15 -3.47
C SER A 602 -29.44 4.78 -3.08
N PRO A 603 -28.42 5.15 -3.90
CA PRO A 603 -27.02 4.77 -3.67
C PRO A 603 -26.13 5.92 -3.15
N ARG A 604 -25.29 5.69 -2.13
CA ARG A 604 -24.27 6.65 -1.67
C ARG A 604 -22.95 6.04 -1.14
N LEU A 605 -22.17 5.39 -2.00
CA LEU A 605 -20.73 5.10 -1.75
C LEU A 605 -19.82 6.30 -2.08
N TRP A 606 -18.62 6.34 -1.51
CA TRP A 606 -17.83 7.55 -1.25
C TRP A 606 -16.87 7.94 -2.40
N TRP A 607 -17.11 9.11 -2.98
CA TRP A 607 -16.12 10.00 -3.61
C TRP A 607 -16.67 11.42 -3.41
N GLY A 608 -16.91 11.71 -2.13
CA GLY A 608 -18.05 12.51 -1.70
C GLY A 608 -17.65 13.84 -1.10
N ASN A 609 -16.90 13.83 0.00
CA ASN A 609 -17.04 14.91 0.97
C ASN A 609 -16.45 16.25 0.53
N ASN A 610 -15.28 16.32 -0.12
CA ASN A 610 -14.74 17.62 -0.56
C ASN A 610 -15.48 18.22 -1.78
N MET A 611 -15.95 17.40 -2.72
CA MET A 611 -16.77 17.88 -3.85
C MET A 611 -18.22 18.14 -3.44
N ARG A 612 -18.81 17.35 -2.53
CA ARG A 612 -20.10 17.65 -1.90
C ARG A 612 -20.00 18.90 -1.05
N ASN A 613 -18.99 19.11 -0.22
CA ASN A 613 -18.94 20.31 0.61
C ASN A 613 -18.84 21.59 -0.25
N LEU A 614 -18.18 21.54 -1.41
CA LEU A 614 -18.15 22.67 -2.35
C LEU A 614 -19.46 22.87 -3.13
N MET A 615 -20.18 21.79 -3.50
CA MET A 615 -21.43 21.85 -4.28
C MET A 615 -22.69 21.97 -3.41
N ALA A 616 -22.67 21.42 -2.19
CA ALA A 616 -23.71 21.53 -1.18
C ALA A 616 -23.66 22.90 -0.50
N ARG A 617 -22.49 23.52 -0.28
CA ARG A 617 -22.44 24.93 0.15
C ARG A 617 -23.01 25.92 -0.89
N GLU A 618 -23.13 25.53 -2.17
CA GLU A 618 -23.90 26.29 -3.17
C GLU A 618 -25.43 26.00 -3.11
N ALA A 619 -25.87 24.92 -2.44
CA ALA A 619 -27.28 24.49 -2.32
C ALA A 619 -27.92 24.76 -0.94
N SER A 620 -27.17 24.65 0.15
CA SER A 620 -27.60 24.81 1.55
C SER A 620 -27.79 26.28 1.98
N ALA A 621 -27.99 27.19 1.03
CA ALA A 621 -28.24 28.61 1.30
C ALA A 621 -29.74 28.95 1.47
N PHE A 622 -30.60 27.93 1.53
CA PHE A 622 -32.04 28.05 1.69
C PHE A 622 -32.55 27.06 2.75
N LEU A 623 -33.52 27.54 3.53
CA LEU A 623 -34.30 26.87 4.59
C LEU A 623 -33.69 26.89 6.01
N LEU A 624 -34.53 27.34 6.95
CA LEU A 624 -34.27 27.63 8.36
C LEU A 624 -35.12 26.69 9.26
N GLU A 625 -34.58 26.31 10.43
CA GLU A 625 -35.16 26.20 11.81
C GLU A 625 -36.66 25.86 12.10
N PRO A 626 -37.05 25.48 13.35
CA PRO A 626 -36.35 24.74 14.45
C PRO A 626 -37.26 23.68 15.19
N GLU A 627 -36.84 23.23 16.40
CA GLU A 627 -37.60 22.50 17.47
C GLU A 627 -37.90 20.97 17.30
N SER A 628 -37.95 20.09 18.32
CA SER A 628 -37.67 20.19 19.79
C SER A 628 -37.42 18.81 20.47
N ILE A 629 -36.46 18.74 21.40
CA ILE A 629 -36.45 17.98 22.69
C ILE A 629 -37.03 16.52 22.70
N LEU A 630 -36.31 15.55 22.13
CA LEU A 630 -36.47 14.10 22.41
C LEU A 630 -35.12 13.32 22.33
N SER A 631 -33.99 14.04 22.44
CA SER A 631 -32.74 13.70 21.74
C SER A 631 -31.61 13.12 22.60
N LEU A 632 -31.89 12.21 23.54
CA LEU A 632 -30.83 11.56 24.36
C LEU A 632 -30.64 10.06 24.12
N TYR A 633 -31.55 9.39 23.43
CA TYR A 633 -31.39 7.99 22.98
C TYR A 633 -31.92 7.80 21.56
N HIS A 634 -31.07 8.03 20.56
CA HIS A 634 -31.31 7.55 19.19
C HIS A 634 -29.98 7.21 18.49
N PRO A 635 -29.87 6.05 17.80
CA PRO A 635 -28.65 5.62 17.12
C PRO A 635 -28.47 6.37 15.79
N GLN A 636 -28.03 7.63 15.86
CA GLN A 636 -27.55 8.41 14.72
C GLN A 636 -26.28 9.20 15.04
N SER A 637 -25.28 8.53 15.62
CA SER A 637 -23.91 9.01 15.60
C SER A 637 -23.29 8.70 14.22
N THR A 638 -23.25 9.70 13.33
CA THR A 638 -22.44 9.63 12.07
C THR A 638 -20.94 9.91 12.31
N ILE A 639 -20.45 9.71 13.54
CA ILE A 639 -19.08 10.01 13.99
C ILE A 639 -18.49 8.92 14.94
N PRO A 640 -18.64 7.61 14.64
CA PRO A 640 -17.62 6.61 15.02
C PRO A 640 -16.63 6.33 13.87
N THR A 641 -16.95 6.77 12.66
CA THR A 641 -16.24 6.38 11.43
C THR A 641 -14.77 6.80 11.40
N ILE A 642 -14.37 7.80 12.18
CA ILE A 642 -13.00 8.32 12.19
C ILE A 642 -12.03 7.32 12.81
N LEU A 643 -12.39 6.68 13.94
CA LEU A 643 -11.54 5.62 14.49
C LEU A 643 -11.75 4.28 13.78
N PHE A 644 -12.98 4.00 13.35
CA PHE A 644 -13.28 2.76 12.60
C PHE A 644 -12.50 2.66 11.27
N SER A 645 -12.08 3.79 10.68
CA SER A 645 -11.23 3.82 9.47
C SER A 645 -9.75 4.11 9.72
N LEU A 646 -9.32 4.42 10.95
CA LEU A 646 -7.93 4.81 11.28
C LEU A 646 -7.27 4.00 12.41
N THR A 647 -8.02 3.14 13.10
CA THR A 647 -7.47 2.05 13.94
C THR A 647 -7.70 0.70 13.24
N PRO A 648 -6.97 -0.38 13.61
CA PRO A 648 -6.25 -1.18 12.61
C PRO A 648 -7.06 -2.32 11.97
N TRP A 649 -8.10 -1.99 11.22
CA TRP A 649 -8.72 -2.91 10.25
C TRP A 649 -8.01 -2.88 8.89
N ASN A 650 -7.53 -1.71 8.44
CA ASN A 650 -6.76 -1.57 7.20
C ASN A 650 -5.25 -1.84 7.36
N THR A 651 -4.76 -2.09 8.57
CA THR A 651 -3.36 -2.51 8.82
C THR A 651 -3.24 -3.93 9.36
N THR A 652 -4.34 -4.70 9.46
CA THR A 652 -4.47 -5.96 10.23
C THR A 652 -3.27 -6.91 10.18
N PRO A 653 -2.43 -6.94 11.24
CA PRO A 653 -1.57 -8.06 11.54
C PRO A 653 -2.29 -9.07 12.46
N LYS A 654 -3.46 -8.71 13.02
CA LYS A 654 -4.11 -9.42 14.14
C LYS A 654 -4.61 -10.83 13.75
N PRO A 655 -5.60 -11.05 12.85
CA PRO A 655 -5.93 -12.40 12.40
C PRO A 655 -4.81 -13.04 11.56
N THR A 656 -4.03 -12.24 10.82
CA THR A 656 -2.95 -12.73 9.96
C THR A 656 -1.85 -13.41 10.78
N GLY A 657 -1.31 -12.74 11.79
CA GLY A 657 -0.30 -13.31 12.69
C GLY A 657 -0.84 -14.50 13.49
N ALA A 658 -2.12 -14.52 13.84
CA ALA A 658 -2.74 -15.70 14.45
C ALA A 658 -2.83 -16.90 13.49
N ILE A 659 -3.15 -16.65 12.21
CA ILE A 659 -3.12 -17.65 11.14
C ILE A 659 -1.67 -18.16 10.94
N ASP A 660 -0.71 -17.26 10.85
CA ASP A 660 0.71 -17.58 10.62
C ASP A 660 1.32 -18.38 11.79
N ASP A 661 0.96 -18.05 13.03
CA ASP A 661 1.41 -18.75 14.24
C ASP A 661 0.82 -20.17 14.36
N VAL A 662 -0.49 -20.34 14.11
CA VAL A 662 -1.11 -21.67 14.05
C VAL A 662 -0.54 -22.47 12.88
N HIS A 663 -0.39 -21.88 11.69
CA HIS A 663 0.17 -22.55 10.53
C HIS A 663 1.60 -23.06 10.81
N ARG A 664 2.43 -22.25 11.48
CA ARG A 664 3.77 -22.66 11.94
C ARG A 664 3.68 -23.85 12.90
N ALA A 665 2.87 -23.75 13.95
CA ALA A 665 2.70 -24.85 14.91
C ALA A 665 2.17 -26.14 14.26
N VAL A 666 1.26 -26.04 13.28
CA VAL A 666 0.73 -27.17 12.52
C VAL A 666 1.80 -27.84 11.66
N SER A 667 2.76 -27.09 11.14
CA SER A 667 3.90 -27.64 10.37
C SER A 667 4.86 -28.49 11.21
N GLU A 668 4.91 -28.24 12.53
CA GLU A 668 5.75 -28.96 13.50
C GLU A 668 5.06 -30.22 14.06
N VAL A 669 3.73 -30.35 13.91
CA VAL A 669 2.96 -31.49 14.41
C VAL A 669 3.15 -32.72 13.52
N THR A 670 3.54 -33.84 14.12
CA THR A 670 3.71 -35.15 13.46
C THR A 670 2.40 -35.95 13.34
N GLU A 671 1.50 -35.85 14.33
CA GLU A 671 0.23 -36.59 14.40
C GLU A 671 -0.83 -36.05 13.42
N ASP A 672 -1.35 -36.90 12.52
CA ASP A 672 -2.34 -36.50 11.50
C ASP A 672 -3.59 -35.86 12.07
N ALA A 673 -4.22 -36.48 13.08
CA ALA A 673 -5.48 -35.99 13.65
C ALA A 673 -5.36 -34.58 14.24
N LYS A 674 -4.25 -34.29 14.94
CA LYS A 674 -3.93 -32.97 15.50
C LYS A 674 -3.58 -31.97 14.40
N ARG A 675 -2.80 -32.38 13.40
CA ARG A 675 -2.42 -31.56 12.24
C ARG A 675 -3.64 -31.13 11.42
N ASP A 676 -4.56 -32.05 11.13
CA ASP A 676 -5.78 -31.75 10.36
C ASP A 676 -6.79 -30.91 11.15
N GLU A 677 -6.87 -31.08 12.48
CA GLU A 677 -7.65 -30.15 13.30
C GLU A 677 -7.06 -28.73 13.29
N GLY A 678 -5.73 -28.61 13.34
CA GLY A 678 -5.06 -27.31 13.27
C GLY A 678 -5.26 -26.61 11.92
N LYS A 679 -5.27 -27.36 10.80
CA LYS A 679 -5.68 -26.82 9.48
C LYS A 679 -7.11 -26.26 9.50
N ARG A 680 -8.06 -26.98 10.12
CA ARG A 680 -9.45 -26.49 10.28
C ARG A 680 -9.51 -25.21 11.13
N ILE A 681 -8.64 -25.05 12.13
CA ILE A 681 -8.55 -23.79 12.90
C ILE A 681 -8.01 -22.65 12.02
N VAL A 682 -6.97 -22.90 11.20
CA VAL A 682 -6.49 -21.91 10.21
C VAL A 682 -7.61 -21.47 9.26
N GLU A 683 -8.40 -22.41 8.74
CA GLU A 683 -9.56 -22.12 7.88
C GLU A 683 -10.62 -21.26 8.61
N GLN A 684 -10.91 -21.56 9.89
CA GLN A 684 -11.85 -20.78 10.69
C GLN A 684 -11.35 -19.35 10.97
N LEU A 685 -10.07 -19.18 11.27
CA LEU A 685 -9.45 -17.86 11.48
C LEU A 685 -9.39 -17.06 10.16
N ALA A 686 -9.08 -17.71 9.04
CA ALA A 686 -9.13 -17.10 7.71
C ALA A 686 -10.57 -16.68 7.33
N LYS A 687 -11.57 -17.49 7.66
CA LYS A 687 -12.99 -17.13 7.50
C LYS A 687 -13.37 -15.95 8.39
N LEU A 688 -12.95 -15.91 9.65
CA LEU A 688 -13.20 -14.79 10.56
C LEU A 688 -12.54 -13.49 10.06
N LYS A 689 -11.30 -13.56 9.54
CA LYS A 689 -10.63 -12.46 8.85
C LYS A 689 -11.43 -11.98 7.64
N TYR A 690 -11.93 -12.90 6.80
CA TYR A 690 -12.77 -12.58 5.65
C TYR A 690 -14.10 -11.92 6.06
N GLU A 691 -14.77 -12.45 7.09
CA GLU A 691 -16.01 -11.91 7.66
C GLU A 691 -15.83 -10.45 8.09
N LEU A 692 -14.74 -10.18 8.81
CA LEU A 692 -14.32 -8.86 9.27
C LEU A 692 -13.99 -7.89 8.12
N GLN A 693 -13.14 -8.31 7.17
CA GLN A 693 -12.69 -7.46 6.06
C GLN A 693 -13.81 -7.08 5.08
N HIS A 694 -14.88 -7.88 4.99
CA HIS A 694 -16.00 -7.67 4.07
C HIS A 694 -17.28 -7.16 4.75
N ASP A 695 -17.15 -6.57 5.95
CA ASP A 695 -18.27 -6.03 6.75
C ASP A 695 -19.47 -7.00 6.82
N ARG A 696 -19.18 -8.28 7.06
CA ARG A 696 -20.24 -9.30 7.17
C ARG A 696 -21.05 -9.08 8.46
N LYS A 697 -22.28 -9.60 8.47
CA LYS A 697 -23.11 -9.64 9.67
C LYS A 697 -22.44 -10.51 10.73
N LEU A 698 -22.46 -10.06 11.99
CA LEU A 698 -22.04 -10.91 13.10
C LEU A 698 -23.06 -12.04 13.28
N THR A 699 -22.58 -13.22 13.61
CA THR A 699 -23.40 -14.41 13.91
C THR A 699 -23.33 -14.72 15.40
N PRO A 700 -24.30 -15.47 15.97
CA PRO A 700 -24.15 -16.02 17.30
C PRO A 700 -22.80 -16.76 17.45
N ILE A 701 -22.14 -16.59 18.59
CA ILE A 701 -20.94 -17.35 18.95
C ILE A 701 -21.40 -18.79 19.24
N PRO A 702 -20.77 -19.82 18.64
CA PRO A 702 -21.09 -21.21 18.92
C PRO A 702 -20.84 -21.55 20.39
N ASP A 703 -21.67 -22.42 20.96
CA ASP A 703 -21.55 -22.84 22.36
C ASP A 703 -20.30 -23.72 22.57
N ASP A 704 -19.33 -23.21 23.33
CA ASP A 704 -18.13 -23.95 23.80
C ASP A 704 -18.21 -24.36 25.28
N GLY A 705 -19.41 -24.30 25.88
CA GLY A 705 -19.69 -24.69 27.25
C GLY A 705 -19.28 -23.65 28.30
N GLN A 706 -19.04 -22.40 27.89
CA GLN A 706 -18.73 -21.29 28.80
C GLN A 706 -19.94 -20.33 28.94
N PRO A 707 -20.23 -19.84 30.16
CA PRO A 707 -21.45 -19.08 30.44
C PRO A 707 -21.47 -17.66 29.83
N ASP A 708 -20.31 -17.15 29.40
CA ASP A 708 -20.20 -15.80 28.82
C ASP A 708 -20.81 -15.70 27.42
N ILE A 709 -20.92 -16.82 26.69
CA ILE A 709 -21.52 -16.89 25.35
C ILE A 709 -22.99 -16.46 25.35
N GLU A 710 -23.74 -16.82 26.40
CA GLU A 710 -25.15 -16.41 26.52
C GLU A 710 -25.27 -14.88 26.59
N GLY A 711 -24.35 -14.22 27.30
CA GLY A 711 -24.26 -12.76 27.38
C GLY A 711 -23.96 -12.11 26.03
N TYR A 712 -22.95 -12.62 25.31
CA TYR A 712 -22.65 -12.16 23.94
C TYR A 712 -23.85 -12.36 22.99
N ASN A 713 -24.46 -13.54 22.98
CA ASN A 713 -25.53 -13.85 22.04
C ASN A 713 -26.81 -13.04 22.33
N LYS A 714 -27.14 -12.80 23.61
CA LYS A 714 -28.24 -11.89 24.01
C LYS A 714 -27.96 -10.43 23.62
N GLU A 715 -26.73 -9.95 23.76
CA GLU A 715 -26.38 -8.60 23.34
C GLU A 715 -26.40 -8.46 21.81
N LEU A 716 -25.92 -9.46 21.07
CA LEU A 716 -26.01 -9.50 19.62
C LEU A 716 -27.47 -9.48 19.13
N GLU A 717 -28.35 -10.26 19.78
CA GLU A 717 -29.80 -10.28 19.50
C GLU A 717 -30.45 -8.93 19.78
N ALA A 718 -30.12 -8.29 20.92
CA ALA A 718 -30.60 -6.94 21.26
C ALA A 718 -30.11 -5.85 20.29
N LEU A 719 -28.93 -6.04 19.69
CA LEU A 719 -28.39 -5.19 18.61
C LEU A 719 -29.00 -5.51 17.22
N GLY A 720 -29.81 -6.57 17.10
CA GLY A 720 -30.54 -6.94 15.88
C GLY A 720 -29.69 -7.70 14.87
N THR A 721 -29.38 -7.08 13.73
CA THR A 721 -28.47 -7.67 12.72
C THR A 721 -27.30 -6.73 12.39
N PRO A 722 -26.42 -6.44 13.35
CA PRO A 722 -25.27 -5.59 13.11
C PRO A 722 -24.23 -6.26 12.20
N SER A 723 -23.41 -5.44 11.56
CA SER A 723 -22.21 -5.86 10.82
C SER A 723 -20.96 -5.33 11.51
N TRP A 724 -19.80 -5.85 11.13
CA TRP A 724 -18.53 -5.48 11.78
C TRP A 724 -18.29 -3.98 11.87
N PHE A 725 -18.66 -3.21 10.84
CA PHE A 725 -18.45 -1.76 10.78
C PHE A 725 -19.65 -0.94 11.30
N ASN A 726 -20.73 -1.61 11.72
CA ASN A 726 -21.97 -1.00 12.21
C ASN A 726 -22.42 -1.63 13.53
N ILE A 727 -21.57 -1.49 14.55
CA ILE A 727 -21.75 -2.03 15.90
C ILE A 727 -20.89 -1.21 16.89
N PRO A 728 -21.19 -1.14 18.21
CA PRO A 728 -20.29 -0.54 19.19
C PRO A 728 -18.89 -1.14 19.14
N TRP A 729 -17.86 -0.29 19.07
CA TRP A 729 -16.48 -0.70 18.79
C TRP A 729 -15.91 -1.64 19.86
N LEU A 730 -16.09 -1.32 21.16
CA LEU A 730 -15.78 -2.19 22.29
C LEU A 730 -16.36 -3.62 22.10
N TYR A 731 -17.65 -3.72 21.78
CA TYR A 731 -18.29 -5.02 21.58
C TYR A 731 -17.72 -5.76 20.37
N ALA A 732 -17.45 -5.06 19.26
CA ALA A 732 -16.87 -5.66 18.04
C ALA A 732 -15.51 -6.31 18.31
N GLU A 733 -14.60 -5.61 19.00
CA GLU A 733 -13.29 -6.16 19.32
C GLU A 733 -13.37 -7.30 20.34
N CYS A 734 -14.19 -7.17 21.40
CA CYS A 734 -14.40 -8.24 22.36
C CYS A 734 -14.98 -9.50 21.69
N TYR A 735 -15.98 -9.35 20.83
CA TYR A 735 -16.57 -10.43 20.03
C TYR A 735 -15.54 -11.08 19.08
N LEU A 736 -14.62 -10.31 18.47
CA LEU A 736 -13.54 -10.85 17.65
C LEU A 736 -12.65 -11.83 18.45
N TYR A 737 -12.11 -11.39 19.59
CA TYR A 737 -11.26 -12.25 20.40
C TYR A 737 -12.04 -13.43 21.01
N ARG A 738 -13.33 -13.25 21.33
CA ARG A 738 -14.17 -14.36 21.79
C ARG A 738 -14.42 -15.42 20.70
N ARG A 739 -14.61 -15.00 19.44
CA ARG A 739 -14.70 -15.89 18.27
C ARG A 739 -13.38 -16.63 18.02
N VAL A 740 -12.23 -15.96 18.13
CA VAL A 740 -10.90 -16.60 18.05
C VAL A 740 -10.76 -17.66 19.14
N ALA A 741 -11.09 -17.31 20.39
CA ALA A 741 -11.02 -18.25 21.51
C ALA A 741 -11.94 -19.47 21.33
N SER A 742 -13.16 -19.30 20.79
CA SER A 742 -14.07 -20.42 20.50
C SER A 742 -13.49 -21.42 19.50
N SER A 743 -12.76 -20.96 18.46
CA SER A 743 -12.11 -21.87 17.50
C SER A 743 -11.11 -22.83 18.14
N PHE A 744 -10.44 -22.41 19.23
CA PHE A 744 -9.60 -23.30 20.03
C PHE A 744 -10.42 -24.07 21.08
N ALA A 745 -11.36 -23.43 21.78
CA ALA A 745 -12.14 -24.04 22.86
C ALA A 745 -12.99 -25.26 22.43
N LEU A 746 -13.44 -25.25 21.16
CA LEU A 746 -14.18 -26.33 20.50
C LEU A 746 -13.30 -27.45 19.93
N SER A 747 -11.98 -27.26 19.88
CA SER A 747 -11.02 -28.26 19.39
C SER A 747 -10.73 -29.34 20.44
N GLN A 748 -10.30 -30.51 19.98
CA GLN A 748 -9.86 -31.61 20.85
C GLN A 748 -8.38 -31.48 21.25
N TYR A 749 -7.50 -31.14 20.30
CA TYR A 749 -6.04 -31.18 20.44
C TYR A 749 -5.38 -29.81 20.63
N TRP A 750 -6.10 -28.71 20.38
CA TRP A 750 -5.59 -27.33 20.43
C TRP A 750 -6.26 -26.47 21.51
N LYS A 751 -7.05 -27.08 22.40
CA LYS A 751 -7.91 -26.38 23.38
C LYS A 751 -7.16 -25.44 24.34
N SER A 752 -5.91 -25.76 24.66
CA SER A 752 -5.04 -24.97 25.54
C SER A 752 -4.00 -24.14 24.78
N TYR A 753 -4.13 -24.00 23.46
CA TYR A 753 -3.16 -23.27 22.64
C TYR A 753 -3.38 -21.77 22.73
N ASP A 754 -2.43 -21.03 23.31
CA ASP A 754 -2.38 -19.56 23.19
C ASP A 754 -1.59 -19.17 21.94
N VAL A 755 -2.34 -18.79 20.91
CA VAL A 755 -1.84 -18.30 19.61
C VAL A 755 -1.01 -17.01 19.69
N PHE A 756 -0.98 -16.34 20.84
CA PHE A 756 -0.18 -15.13 21.04
C PHE A 756 1.07 -15.37 21.93
N ALA A 757 1.23 -16.56 22.51
CA ALA A 757 2.32 -16.85 23.46
C ALA A 757 3.72 -16.61 22.88
N ARG A 758 3.98 -17.01 21.62
CA ARG A 758 5.28 -16.77 20.96
C ARG A 758 5.61 -15.28 20.88
N GLN A 759 4.62 -14.43 20.55
CA GLN A 759 4.78 -12.99 20.46
C GLN A 759 5.03 -12.35 21.84
N LYS A 760 4.28 -12.76 22.87
CA LYS A 760 4.44 -12.28 24.25
C LYS A 760 5.85 -12.57 24.79
N ILE A 761 6.33 -13.80 24.62
CA ILE A 761 7.66 -14.24 25.05
C ILE A 761 8.78 -13.51 24.27
N SER A 762 8.66 -13.40 22.94
CA SER A 762 9.61 -12.66 22.10
C SER A 762 9.71 -11.19 22.53
N THR A 763 8.56 -10.56 22.81
CA THR A 763 8.52 -9.17 23.29
C THR A 763 9.25 -9.02 24.64
N PHE A 764 8.96 -9.89 25.63
CA PHE A 764 9.66 -9.88 26.92
C PHE A 764 11.18 -10.07 26.78
N ARG A 765 11.61 -11.01 25.92
CA ARG A 765 13.03 -11.26 25.63
C ARG A 765 13.73 -10.00 25.11
N SER A 766 13.06 -9.24 24.23
CA SER A 766 13.61 -7.99 23.67
C SER A 766 13.82 -6.89 24.71
N SER A 767 13.04 -6.88 25.80
CA SER A 767 13.16 -5.93 26.92
C SER A 767 14.33 -6.19 27.88
N ARG A 768 15.23 -7.14 27.58
CA ARG A 768 16.34 -7.56 28.46
C ARG A 768 17.06 -6.42 29.21
N PRO A 769 17.51 -5.30 28.58
CA PRO A 769 18.26 -4.27 29.31
C PRO A 769 17.43 -3.61 30.42
N ALA A 770 16.14 -3.35 30.14
CA ALA A 770 15.23 -2.73 31.10
C ALA A 770 14.83 -3.70 32.23
N VAL A 771 14.67 -4.99 31.92
CA VAL A 771 14.43 -6.06 32.92
C VAL A 771 15.59 -6.12 33.91
N LEU A 772 16.84 -6.12 33.41
CA LEU A 772 18.04 -6.26 34.24
C LEU A 772 18.33 -5.03 35.11
N GLU A 773 18.16 -3.81 34.59
CA GLU A 773 18.27 -2.59 35.40
C GLU A 773 17.22 -2.59 36.52
N LEU A 774 15.96 -2.86 36.20
CA LEU A 774 14.87 -2.90 37.19
C LEU A 774 15.09 -3.98 38.27
N ALA A 775 15.63 -5.14 37.91
CA ALA A 775 15.91 -6.20 38.88
C ALA A 775 16.94 -5.76 39.93
N ALA A 776 18.07 -5.21 39.46
CA ALA A 776 19.11 -4.69 40.35
C ALA A 776 18.60 -3.55 41.24
N ARG A 777 17.78 -2.65 40.68
CA ARG A 777 17.21 -1.52 41.42
C ARG A 777 16.19 -1.94 42.47
N TYR A 778 15.31 -2.87 42.14
CA TYR A 778 14.32 -3.40 43.08
C TYR A 778 14.98 -4.19 44.21
N HIS A 779 16.02 -4.98 43.92
CA HIS A 779 16.78 -5.69 44.95
C HIS A 779 17.43 -4.71 45.95
N GLU A 780 18.11 -3.68 45.46
CA GLU A 780 18.69 -2.63 46.30
C GLU A 780 17.60 -1.88 47.10
N LEU A 781 16.45 -1.57 46.48
CA LEU A 781 15.32 -0.92 47.16
C LEU A 781 14.75 -1.76 48.32
N VAL A 782 14.49 -3.06 48.09
CA VAL A 782 13.97 -3.96 49.13
C VAL A 782 14.95 -4.07 50.29
N LYS A 783 16.24 -4.23 49.99
CA LYS A 783 17.29 -4.26 51.01
C LYS A 783 17.35 -2.96 51.83
N GLN A 784 17.22 -1.81 51.19
CA GLN A 784 17.15 -0.50 51.87
C GLN A 784 15.89 -0.33 52.75
N MET A 785 14.82 -1.09 52.50
CA MET A 785 13.62 -1.14 53.36
C MET A 785 13.80 -2.07 54.56
N GLU A 786 14.57 -3.17 54.42
CA GLU A 786 14.90 -4.09 55.51
C GLU A 786 15.91 -3.49 56.51
N GLU A 787 16.83 -2.65 56.01
CA GLU A 787 17.81 -1.94 56.84
C GLU A 787 17.14 -0.83 57.68
N LYS A 788 17.24 -0.93 59.02
CA LYS A 788 16.66 0.03 59.96
C LYS A 788 17.27 1.43 59.80
N ASN A 789 16.58 2.29 59.08
CA ASN A 789 16.98 3.68 58.83
C ASN A 789 16.81 4.58 60.07
N ASN A 790 17.80 5.43 60.35
CA ASN A 790 17.74 6.51 61.36
C ASN A 790 16.96 7.77 60.86
N LYS A 791 16.02 7.59 59.92
CA LYS A 791 15.29 8.69 59.27
C LYS A 791 14.00 9.01 60.04
N SER A 792 13.54 10.25 59.95
CA SER A 792 12.26 10.67 60.53
C SER A 792 11.06 10.06 59.78
N GLU A 793 9.90 9.98 60.43
CA GLU A 793 8.68 9.45 59.82
C GLU A 793 8.25 10.26 58.58
N GLU A 794 8.46 11.58 58.60
CA GLU A 794 8.16 12.50 57.49
C GLU A 794 9.07 12.26 56.27
N GLU A 795 10.37 12.01 56.48
CA GLU A 795 11.30 11.66 55.40
C GLU A 795 10.97 10.31 54.76
N ILE A 796 10.53 9.34 55.58
CA ILE A 796 10.09 8.02 55.11
C ILE A 796 8.77 8.16 54.32
N ASP A 797 7.81 8.95 54.81
CA ASP A 797 6.53 9.20 54.16
C ASP A 797 6.70 9.86 52.78
N GLN A 798 7.54 10.90 52.70
CA GLN A 798 7.81 11.63 51.46
C GLN A 798 8.51 10.73 50.43
N ALA A 799 9.46 9.89 50.87
CA ALA A 799 10.17 9.00 49.97
C ALA A 799 9.34 7.78 49.52
N GLU A 800 8.52 7.20 50.41
CA GLU A 800 7.52 6.17 50.08
C GLU A 800 6.49 6.69 49.06
N LYS A 801 6.04 7.95 49.21
CA LYS A 801 5.17 8.64 48.26
C LYS A 801 5.83 8.80 46.90
N ILE A 802 7.10 9.24 46.84
CA ILE A 802 7.82 9.38 45.57
C ILE A 802 8.02 8.02 44.88
N LEU A 803 8.43 6.99 45.62
CA LEU A 803 8.55 5.63 45.10
C LEU A 803 7.23 5.11 44.52
N PHE A 804 6.10 5.35 45.20
CA PHE A 804 4.79 5.00 44.67
C PHE A 804 4.48 5.70 43.34
N MET A 805 4.81 7.00 43.20
CA MET A 805 4.65 7.71 41.93
C MET A 805 5.49 7.07 40.82
N GLU A 806 6.80 6.86 41.08
CA GLU A 806 7.73 6.33 40.08
C GLU A 806 7.36 4.90 39.65
N MET A 807 7.00 4.03 40.60
CA MET A 807 6.52 2.68 40.28
C MET A 807 5.21 2.70 39.46
N CYS A 808 4.28 3.61 39.77
CA CYS A 808 3.06 3.78 38.99
C CYS A 808 3.32 4.36 37.58
N GLU A 809 4.27 5.29 37.42
CA GLU A 809 4.68 5.81 36.11
C GLU A 809 5.36 4.74 35.25
N ILE A 810 6.22 3.90 35.84
CA ILE A 810 6.84 2.76 35.14
C ILE A 810 5.73 1.76 34.70
N CYS A 811 4.75 1.49 35.55
CA CYS A 811 3.58 0.66 35.18
C CYS A 811 2.69 1.29 34.11
N LEU A 812 2.55 2.62 34.11
CA LEU A 812 1.76 3.39 33.15
C LEU A 812 2.35 3.33 31.74
N TRP A 813 3.66 3.52 31.62
CA TRP A 813 4.37 3.54 30.34
C TRP A 813 4.79 2.15 29.86
N GLY A 814 5.07 1.21 30.76
CA GLY A 814 5.42 -0.18 30.44
C GLY A 814 6.59 -0.24 29.44
N ASN A 815 6.41 -0.91 28.30
CA ASN A 815 7.44 -1.01 27.25
C ASN A 815 7.81 0.33 26.60
N ALA A 816 7.05 1.41 26.83
CA ALA A 816 7.36 2.76 26.36
C ALA A 816 8.11 3.60 27.42
N THR A 817 8.48 3.02 28.56
CA THR A 817 9.25 3.71 29.62
C THR A 817 10.65 4.07 29.11
N ASP A 818 11.04 5.34 29.27
CA ASP A 818 12.39 5.79 28.98
C ASP A 818 13.39 5.14 29.96
N LEU A 819 14.51 4.60 29.46
CA LEU A 819 15.55 3.98 30.28
C LEU A 819 16.10 4.92 31.37
N SER A 820 16.04 6.24 31.15
CA SER A 820 16.44 7.23 32.15
C SER A 820 15.54 7.28 33.38
N LEU A 821 14.25 6.90 33.26
CA LEU A 821 13.34 6.76 34.41
C LEU A 821 13.69 5.53 35.26
N LEU A 822 14.21 4.46 34.65
CA LEU A 822 14.55 3.22 35.37
C LEU A 822 15.76 3.39 36.31
N THR A 823 16.59 4.41 36.09
CA THR A 823 17.81 4.66 36.89
C THR A 823 17.56 5.31 38.25
N SER A 824 16.33 5.76 38.57
CA SER A 824 16.06 6.59 39.76
C SER A 824 15.65 5.84 41.02
N LEU A 825 15.33 4.55 40.94
CA LEU A 825 14.52 3.81 41.92
C LEU A 825 15.12 3.54 43.34
N THR A 826 16.20 4.19 43.75
CA THR A 826 16.78 4.03 45.11
C THR A 826 16.51 5.25 45.98
N TYR A 827 16.47 5.09 47.30
CA TYR A 827 16.24 6.22 48.21
C TYR A 827 17.26 7.35 48.05
N GLU A 828 18.52 7.01 47.76
CA GLU A 828 19.57 8.02 47.53
C GLU A 828 19.44 8.71 46.17
N ASP A 829 19.07 7.97 45.12
CA ASP A 829 18.95 8.54 43.79
C ASP A 829 17.70 9.42 43.68
N ILE A 830 16.57 9.04 44.31
CA ILE A 830 15.37 9.87 44.44
C ILE A 830 15.68 11.23 45.08
N GLN A 831 16.47 11.27 46.14
CA GLN A 831 16.87 12.53 46.78
C GLN A 831 17.71 13.43 45.85
N LYS A 832 18.56 12.84 45.01
CA LYS A 832 19.30 13.55 43.95
C LYS A 832 18.38 13.97 42.78
N LEU A 833 17.30 13.22 42.54
CA LEU A 833 16.37 13.39 41.42
C LEU A 833 15.27 14.43 41.61
N GLN A 834 15.09 15.01 42.81
CA GLN A 834 14.05 16.03 43.09
C GLN A 834 14.15 17.32 42.23
N GLY A 835 15.11 17.41 41.30
CA GLY A 835 15.17 18.45 40.27
C GLY A 835 15.27 17.95 38.81
N SER A 836 15.32 16.65 38.54
CA SER A 836 15.79 16.10 37.25
C SER A 836 14.92 16.45 36.04
N GLU A 837 15.54 16.54 34.86
CA GLU A 837 14.85 16.82 33.60
C GLU A 837 14.06 15.60 33.08
N ALA A 838 14.54 14.38 33.33
CA ALA A 838 13.93 13.14 32.84
C ALA A 838 12.52 12.91 33.41
N ARG A 839 12.34 13.11 34.72
CA ARG A 839 11.03 12.99 35.37
C ARG A 839 10.05 14.05 34.86
N LYS A 840 10.48 15.31 34.79
CA LYS A 840 9.67 16.42 34.22
C LYS A 840 9.30 16.19 32.74
N ALA A 841 10.12 15.46 31.98
CA ALA A 841 9.82 15.08 30.61
C ALA A 841 8.77 13.96 30.50
N SER A 842 8.77 12.99 31.43
CA SER A 842 7.71 11.97 31.58
C SER A 842 6.38 12.61 31.98
N GLU A 843 6.38 13.34 33.10
CA GLU A 843 5.21 13.99 33.69
C GLU A 843 4.50 14.92 32.69
N LYS A 844 5.25 15.60 31.80
CA LYS A 844 4.70 16.48 30.75
C LYS A 844 3.66 15.80 29.85
N ASN A 845 3.78 14.49 29.65
CA ASN A 845 2.86 13.71 28.80
C ASN A 845 1.70 13.07 29.58
N ILE A 846 1.68 13.21 30.92
CA ILE A 846 0.60 12.77 31.80
C ILE A 846 -0.35 13.96 31.99
N ILE A 847 -1.47 13.98 31.24
CA ILE A 847 -2.35 15.17 31.13
C ILE A 847 -3.46 15.24 32.19
N VAL A 848 -3.65 14.16 32.95
CA VAL A 848 -4.43 14.07 34.18
C VAL A 848 -3.62 13.17 35.11
N ASN A 849 -3.35 13.59 36.34
CA ASN A 849 -2.53 12.82 37.28
C ASN A 849 -3.09 12.87 38.71
N ASP A 850 -3.91 11.87 39.04
CA ASP A 850 -4.52 11.72 40.37
C ASP A 850 -3.76 10.74 41.29
N LEU A 851 -2.50 10.38 40.99
CA LEU A 851 -1.74 9.40 41.78
C LEU A 851 -1.59 9.78 43.26
N GLU A 852 -1.51 11.08 43.57
CA GLU A 852 -1.45 11.59 44.94
C GLU A 852 -2.68 11.18 45.76
N ALA A 853 -3.89 11.32 45.20
CA ALA A 853 -5.12 10.91 45.87
C ALA A 853 -5.19 9.39 46.11
N ALA A 854 -4.66 8.59 45.18
CA ALA A 854 -4.59 7.14 45.33
C ALA A 854 -3.57 6.70 46.40
N TYR A 855 -2.39 7.35 46.46
CA TYR A 855 -1.41 7.12 47.52
C TYR A 855 -1.99 7.45 48.90
N ASP A 856 -2.65 8.60 49.03
CA ASP A 856 -3.18 9.07 50.31
C ASP A 856 -4.25 8.10 50.88
N VAL A 857 -5.00 7.39 50.03
CA VAL A 857 -5.92 6.30 50.45
C VAL A 857 -5.15 5.12 51.03
N LEU A 858 -4.15 4.60 50.33
CA LEU A 858 -3.31 3.48 50.82
C LEU A 858 -2.58 3.87 52.11
N LYS A 859 -2.06 5.10 52.18
CA LYS A 859 -1.34 5.58 53.35
C LYS A 859 -2.26 5.81 54.54
N LYS A 860 -3.50 6.29 54.32
CA LYS A 860 -4.54 6.35 55.35
C LYS A 860 -4.84 4.95 55.90
N ALA A 861 -5.09 3.96 55.05
CA ALA A 861 -5.34 2.58 55.46
C ALA A 861 -4.18 2.00 56.30
N LYS A 862 -2.93 2.29 55.92
CA LYS A 862 -1.71 1.92 56.66
C LYS A 862 -1.61 2.62 58.01
N ARG A 863 -1.86 3.94 58.09
CA ARG A 863 -1.86 4.73 59.33
C ARG A 863 -2.99 4.35 60.30
N GLU A 864 -4.14 3.96 59.78
CA GLU A 864 -5.28 3.43 60.55
C GLU A 864 -5.04 2.01 61.10
N GLY A 865 -3.93 1.35 60.72
CA GLY A 865 -3.59 0.01 61.21
C GLY A 865 -4.53 -1.09 60.73
N LYS A 866 -5.25 -0.87 59.61
CA LYS A 866 -6.17 -1.87 59.02
C LYS A 866 -5.44 -3.18 58.78
N GLN A 867 -5.99 -4.29 59.27
CA GLN A 867 -5.32 -5.59 59.25
C GLN A 867 -5.28 -6.24 57.86
N ASN A 868 -6.32 -6.01 57.05
CA ASN A 868 -6.29 -6.30 55.61
C ASN A 868 -6.20 -4.97 54.86
N ARG A 869 -5.22 -4.84 53.98
CA ARG A 869 -5.07 -3.74 53.02
C ARG A 869 -4.86 -4.38 51.65
N GLN A 870 -5.97 -4.75 51.01
CA GLN A 870 -5.92 -5.43 49.72
C GLN A 870 -5.80 -4.40 48.59
N VAL A 871 -4.93 -4.67 47.62
CA VAL A 871 -4.86 -3.92 46.35
C VAL A 871 -5.09 -4.88 45.21
N ASP A 872 -5.99 -4.53 44.30
CA ASP A 872 -6.33 -5.36 43.15
C ASP A 872 -5.77 -4.71 41.88
N ILE A 873 -5.11 -5.48 41.01
CA ILE A 873 -4.56 -5.01 39.74
C ILE A 873 -5.24 -5.74 38.60
N VAL A 874 -6.06 -5.03 37.82
CA VAL A 874 -6.69 -5.52 36.60
C VAL A 874 -5.72 -5.31 35.44
N LEU A 875 -5.06 -6.39 35.06
CA LEU A 875 -3.91 -6.40 34.17
C LEU A 875 -4.28 -6.07 32.72
N ASP A 876 -3.34 -5.47 31.98
CA ASP A 876 -3.38 -5.31 30.52
C ASP A 876 -2.45 -6.36 29.90
N ASN A 877 -1.23 -5.98 29.49
CA ASN A 877 -0.34 -6.81 28.67
C ASN A 877 0.66 -7.69 29.46
N ALA A 878 1.00 -8.83 28.87
CA ALA A 878 2.07 -9.73 29.29
C ALA A 878 3.47 -9.21 28.92
N GLY A 879 4.50 -9.96 29.33
CA GLY A 879 5.89 -9.61 29.11
C GLY A 879 6.34 -8.48 30.03
N PHE A 880 6.95 -7.42 29.48
CA PHE A 880 7.55 -6.37 30.31
C PHE A 880 6.52 -5.51 31.05
N GLU A 881 5.27 -5.37 30.58
CA GLU A 881 4.23 -4.69 31.35
C GLU A 881 3.83 -5.51 32.60
N LEU A 882 3.54 -6.80 32.46
CA LEU A 882 3.32 -7.70 33.61
C LEU A 882 4.53 -7.73 34.56
N TYR A 883 5.76 -7.68 34.04
CA TYR A 883 6.96 -7.61 34.87
C TYR A 883 6.98 -6.34 35.74
N VAL A 884 6.65 -5.17 35.20
CA VAL A 884 6.60 -3.94 36.02
C VAL A 884 5.39 -3.90 36.95
N ASP A 885 4.26 -4.50 36.56
CA ASP A 885 3.11 -4.67 37.47
C ASP A 885 3.48 -5.54 38.70
N LEU A 886 4.38 -6.52 38.53
CA LEU A 886 4.94 -7.31 39.63
C LEU A 886 5.97 -6.57 40.47
N ILE A 887 6.78 -5.69 39.86
CA ILE A 887 7.66 -4.75 40.58
C ILE A 887 6.82 -3.83 41.48
N LEU A 888 5.71 -3.26 40.97
CA LEU A 888 4.76 -2.47 41.78
C LEU A 888 4.08 -3.31 42.86
N ALA A 889 3.58 -4.51 42.53
CA ALA A 889 2.95 -5.39 43.51
C ALA A 889 3.92 -5.75 44.67
N GLY A 890 5.16 -6.10 44.33
CA GLY A 890 6.22 -6.37 45.28
C GLY A 890 6.58 -5.15 46.13
N PHE A 891 6.70 -3.97 45.53
CA PHE A 891 6.91 -2.70 46.25
C PHE A 891 5.77 -2.42 47.25
N LEU A 892 4.51 -2.58 46.84
CA LEU A 892 3.35 -2.33 47.71
C LEU A 892 3.34 -3.26 48.94
N LEU A 893 3.79 -4.51 48.78
CA LEU A 893 3.94 -5.49 49.85
C LEU A 893 5.16 -5.19 50.74
N SER A 894 6.35 -4.99 50.16
CA SER A 894 7.58 -4.65 50.91
C SER A 894 7.46 -3.35 51.70
N ALA A 895 6.81 -2.32 51.13
CA ALA A 895 6.52 -1.08 51.84
C ALA A 895 5.36 -1.23 52.86
N GLY A 896 4.64 -2.35 52.87
CA GLY A 896 3.46 -2.56 53.72
C GLY A 896 2.28 -1.63 53.43
N LEU A 897 2.26 -0.97 52.27
CA LEU A 897 1.12 -0.20 51.78
C LEU A 897 -0.07 -1.13 51.52
N ALA A 898 0.20 -2.28 50.90
CA ALA A 898 -0.68 -3.43 50.83
C ALA A 898 -0.25 -4.51 51.84
N THR A 899 -1.19 -5.33 52.31
CA THR A 899 -0.91 -6.62 52.96
C THR A 899 -1.15 -7.79 52.01
N ASN A 900 -1.97 -7.57 50.98
CA ASN A 900 -2.28 -8.55 49.93
C ASN A 900 -2.41 -7.81 48.59
N VAL A 901 -1.90 -8.38 47.51
CA VAL A 901 -2.10 -7.92 46.14
C VAL A 901 -2.76 -9.02 45.32
N ILE A 902 -3.89 -8.72 44.67
CA ILE A 902 -4.61 -9.65 43.80
C ILE A 902 -4.49 -9.19 42.34
N LEU A 903 -3.87 -10.03 41.52
CA LEU A 903 -3.71 -9.82 40.10
C LEU A 903 -4.86 -10.49 39.33
N HIS A 904 -5.50 -9.74 38.44
CA HIS A 904 -6.65 -10.19 37.64
C HIS A 904 -6.27 -10.33 36.15
N PRO A 905 -5.85 -11.53 35.70
CA PRO A 905 -5.59 -11.83 34.30
C PRO A 905 -6.90 -12.15 33.55
N LYS A 906 -6.82 -12.14 32.21
CA LYS A 906 -7.90 -12.58 31.32
C LYS A 906 -8.00 -14.11 31.32
N SER A 907 -9.19 -14.64 31.03
CA SER A 907 -9.48 -16.09 31.10
C SER A 907 -9.42 -16.84 29.74
N ILE A 908 -9.08 -16.15 28.64
CA ILE A 908 -8.86 -16.68 27.27
C ILE A 908 -7.85 -15.77 26.57
N PRO A 909 -7.11 -16.24 25.54
CA PRO A 909 -6.29 -15.39 24.67
C PRO A 909 -7.05 -14.15 24.21
N TRP A 910 -6.57 -12.96 24.59
CA TRP A 910 -7.33 -11.71 24.54
C TRP A 910 -6.43 -10.57 24.06
N PHE A 911 -6.97 -9.70 23.20
CA PHE A 911 -6.34 -8.47 22.71
C PHE A 911 -4.86 -8.58 22.25
N VAL A 912 -4.48 -9.77 21.75
CA VAL A 912 -3.11 -10.22 21.46
C VAL A 912 -2.28 -10.41 22.72
N SER A 913 -1.90 -9.33 23.37
CA SER A 913 -0.85 -9.35 24.40
C SER A 913 -1.36 -9.52 25.82
N ASP A 914 -2.67 -9.58 26.07
CA ASP A 914 -3.19 -9.58 27.44
C ASP A 914 -2.74 -10.79 28.27
N VAL A 915 -2.54 -10.53 29.57
CA VAL A 915 -2.08 -11.53 30.53
C VAL A 915 -3.09 -12.65 30.72
N LEU A 916 -2.65 -13.89 30.53
CA LEU A 916 -3.28 -15.13 30.97
C LEU A 916 -2.55 -15.71 32.18
N PRO A 917 -3.15 -16.66 32.93
CA PRO A 917 -2.45 -17.38 33.99
C PRO A 917 -1.18 -18.12 33.52
N GLY A 918 -1.14 -18.56 32.25
CA GLY A 918 0.06 -19.16 31.66
C GLY A 918 1.22 -18.17 31.47
N ASP A 919 0.92 -16.88 31.20
CA ASP A 919 1.95 -15.86 31.00
C ASP A 919 2.68 -15.50 32.30
N PHE A 920 1.95 -15.47 33.42
CA PHE A 920 2.53 -15.29 34.75
C PHE A 920 3.49 -16.43 35.11
N ALA A 921 3.09 -17.68 34.86
CA ALA A 921 3.97 -18.83 35.06
C ALA A 921 5.19 -18.80 34.11
N ALA A 922 5.00 -18.42 32.85
CA ALA A 922 6.09 -18.29 31.87
C ALA A 922 7.11 -17.20 32.28
N LEU A 923 6.64 -16.06 32.80
CA LEU A 923 7.48 -14.99 33.32
C LEU A 923 8.27 -15.45 34.55
N LEU A 924 7.63 -16.07 35.54
CA LEU A 924 8.33 -16.58 36.73
C LEU A 924 9.39 -17.63 36.36
N ASN A 925 9.08 -18.54 35.42
CA ASN A 925 10.06 -19.51 34.92
C ASN A 925 11.26 -18.83 34.23
N ALA A 926 11.02 -17.76 33.47
CA ALA A 926 12.09 -16.97 32.83
C ALA A 926 12.97 -16.19 33.83
N LEU A 927 12.48 -15.94 35.06
CA LEU A 927 13.27 -15.37 36.17
C LEU A 927 13.95 -16.45 37.03
N ALA A 928 13.34 -17.63 37.14
CA ALA A 928 13.89 -18.77 37.88
C ALA A 928 15.08 -19.44 37.17
N ASP A 929 15.03 -19.51 35.83
CA ASP A 929 16.11 -20.05 35.00
C ASP A 929 16.45 -19.06 33.85
N PRO A 930 17.05 -17.89 34.18
CA PRO A 930 17.20 -16.79 33.23
C PRO A 930 18.32 -17.04 32.21
N GLN A 931 19.30 -17.90 32.54
CA GLN A 931 20.45 -18.14 31.68
C GLN A 931 20.06 -18.86 30.37
N PRO A 932 19.36 -20.01 30.36
CA PRO A 932 18.87 -20.61 29.12
C PRO A 932 17.82 -19.74 28.44
N PHE A 933 16.97 -19.05 29.21
CA PHE A 933 15.98 -18.13 28.64
C PHE A 933 16.63 -17.09 27.74
N TYR A 934 17.66 -16.37 28.19
CA TYR A 934 18.33 -15.34 27.38
C TYR A 934 19.47 -15.86 26.46
N SER A 935 19.94 -17.10 26.64
CA SER A 935 21.07 -17.65 25.85
C SER A 935 20.68 -18.61 24.72
N THR A 936 19.47 -19.19 24.72
CA THR A 936 18.98 -20.01 23.60
C THR A 936 18.55 -19.11 22.44
N PRO A 937 19.10 -19.22 21.21
CA PRO A 937 18.70 -18.38 20.09
C PRO A 937 17.21 -18.50 19.75
N SER A 938 16.54 -17.36 19.53
CA SER A 938 15.22 -17.30 18.89
C SER A 938 15.29 -17.73 17.42
N ASP A 939 14.14 -18.02 16.80
CA ASP A 939 14.12 -18.48 15.40
C ASP A 939 14.65 -17.41 14.41
N GLU A 940 14.44 -16.13 14.72
CA GLU A 940 15.02 -15.01 13.96
C GLU A 940 16.53 -14.90 14.16
N GLU A 941 17.04 -15.12 15.38
CA GLU A 941 18.49 -15.19 15.64
C GLU A 941 19.13 -16.40 14.94
N LYS A 942 18.47 -17.57 14.90
CA LYS A 942 18.93 -18.75 14.14
C LYS A 942 19.01 -18.45 12.64
N ASN A 943 17.95 -17.87 12.07
CA ASN A 943 17.87 -17.56 10.64
C ASN A 943 18.90 -16.50 10.21
N ASN A 944 19.33 -15.62 11.13
CA ASN A 944 20.33 -14.58 10.90
C ASN A 944 21.74 -14.98 11.39
N GLU A 945 21.96 -16.23 11.80
CA GLU A 945 23.22 -16.76 12.37
C GLU A 945 23.76 -15.97 13.59
N VAL A 946 22.88 -15.32 14.35
CA VAL A 946 23.22 -14.51 15.53
C VAL A 946 23.29 -15.37 16.78
N THR A 947 24.40 -15.31 17.51
CA THR A 947 24.54 -15.94 18.84
C THR A 947 24.24 -14.90 19.94
N PRO A 948 23.20 -15.10 20.78
CA PRO A 948 22.85 -14.15 21.83
C PRO A 948 23.90 -14.12 22.94
N LYS A 949 24.18 -12.91 23.47
CA LYS A 949 25.12 -12.71 24.57
C LYS A 949 24.62 -13.43 25.83
N GLN A 950 25.47 -14.19 26.51
CA GLN A 950 25.14 -14.77 27.82
C GLN A 950 24.87 -13.70 28.90
N LEU A 951 24.15 -14.05 29.97
CA LEU A 951 24.13 -13.21 31.19
C LEU A 951 25.44 -13.38 31.97
N THR A 952 25.77 -12.38 32.77
CA THR A 952 26.80 -12.41 33.81
C THR A 952 26.22 -13.00 35.10
N GLN A 953 27.06 -13.52 35.99
CA GLN A 953 26.60 -14.08 37.27
C GLN A 953 25.76 -13.06 38.06
N LYS A 954 26.21 -11.79 38.13
CA LYS A 954 25.43 -10.73 38.78
C LYS A 954 24.02 -10.61 38.19
N GLU A 955 23.90 -10.52 36.86
CA GLU A 955 22.59 -10.43 36.18
C GLU A 955 21.69 -11.64 36.49
N VAL A 956 22.25 -12.84 36.68
CA VAL A 956 21.52 -14.04 37.12
C VAL A 956 21.07 -13.92 38.58
N ASP A 957 21.94 -13.42 39.46
CA ASP A 957 21.67 -13.25 40.88
C ASP A 957 20.52 -12.24 41.13
N GLU A 958 20.50 -11.11 40.41
CA GLU A 958 19.42 -10.09 40.54
C GLU A 958 18.04 -10.65 40.12
N LEU A 959 17.98 -11.42 39.04
CA LEU A 959 16.72 -12.04 38.57
C LEU A 959 16.28 -13.18 39.50
N SER A 960 17.24 -13.94 40.04
CA SER A 960 16.99 -14.98 41.03
C SER A 960 16.42 -14.40 42.34
N PHE A 961 16.89 -13.23 42.77
CA PHE A 961 16.34 -12.51 43.93
C PHE A 961 14.86 -12.13 43.71
N LEU A 962 14.51 -11.56 42.54
CA LEU A 962 13.12 -11.26 42.21
C LEU A 962 12.23 -12.49 42.27
N PHE A 963 12.66 -13.57 41.63
CA PHE A 963 11.92 -14.82 41.63
C PHE A 963 11.70 -15.35 43.06
N GLN A 964 12.73 -15.32 43.91
CA GLN A 964 12.63 -15.76 45.31
C GLN A 964 11.66 -14.88 46.12
N ASN A 965 11.80 -13.56 46.05
CA ASN A 965 10.99 -12.61 46.80
C ASN A 965 9.49 -12.72 46.41
N TRP A 966 9.18 -12.67 45.11
CA TRP A 966 7.80 -12.81 44.64
C TRP A 966 7.21 -14.21 44.87
N SER A 967 8.04 -15.25 44.81
CA SER A 967 7.61 -16.61 45.20
C SER A 967 7.30 -16.70 46.70
N GLY A 968 8.05 -15.99 47.55
CA GLY A 968 7.77 -15.85 48.98
C GLY A 968 6.39 -15.22 49.21
N PHE A 969 6.15 -14.02 48.64
CA PHE A 969 4.84 -13.36 48.70
C PHE A 969 3.70 -14.23 48.18
N HIS A 970 3.93 -15.02 47.12
CA HIS A 970 2.92 -15.94 46.60
C HIS A 970 2.66 -17.14 47.53
N GLN A 971 3.71 -17.71 48.13
CA GLN A 971 3.59 -18.84 49.08
C GLN A 971 2.93 -18.43 50.41
N GLU A 972 3.23 -17.23 50.91
CA GLU A 972 2.55 -16.63 52.06
C GLU A 972 1.11 -16.18 51.73
N GLY A 973 0.72 -16.27 50.45
CA GLY A 973 -0.60 -15.88 49.98
C GLY A 973 -0.82 -14.37 50.02
N GLN A 974 0.23 -13.55 50.07
CA GLN A 974 0.14 -12.10 49.94
C GLN A 974 -0.04 -11.71 48.47
N LEU A 975 0.68 -12.34 47.54
CA LEU A 975 0.52 -12.13 46.09
C LEU A 975 -0.34 -13.25 45.50
N ARG A 976 -1.50 -12.93 44.91
CA ARG A 976 -2.45 -13.92 44.38
C ARG A 976 -2.85 -13.61 42.94
N LEU A 977 -3.16 -14.66 42.19
CA LEU A 977 -3.72 -14.56 40.84
C LEU A 977 -5.17 -15.04 40.83
N ARG A 978 -6.11 -14.22 40.34
CA ARG A 978 -7.55 -14.55 40.24
C ARG A 978 -8.11 -14.17 38.87
N SER A 979 -8.22 -15.12 37.95
CA SER A 979 -8.90 -14.88 36.66
C SER A 979 -10.42 -14.87 36.84
N ASN A 980 -11.13 -14.03 36.09
CA ASN A 980 -12.59 -14.02 36.03
C ASN A 980 -13.08 -13.78 34.60
N ARG A 981 -14.11 -14.53 34.16
CA ARG A 981 -14.73 -14.40 32.83
C ARG A 981 -15.27 -12.99 32.55
N PHE A 982 -15.67 -12.26 33.59
CA PHE A 982 -16.15 -10.89 33.50
C PHE A 982 -15.18 -9.96 32.73
N TRP A 983 -13.87 -10.10 32.96
CA TRP A 983 -12.86 -9.29 32.28
C TRP A 983 -12.87 -9.47 30.74
N THR A 984 -13.38 -10.61 30.27
CA THR A 984 -13.52 -10.99 28.85
C THR A 984 -14.96 -10.91 28.32
N GLU A 985 -15.92 -10.33 29.06
CA GLU A 985 -17.27 -10.02 28.55
C GLU A 985 -17.23 -8.89 27.50
N GLY A 986 -18.26 -8.82 26.64
CA GLY A 986 -18.35 -7.83 25.54
C GLY A 986 -18.70 -6.40 25.96
N GLY A 987 -19.00 -6.18 27.24
CA GLY A 987 -19.56 -4.93 27.76
C GLY A 987 -18.60 -4.05 28.56
N SER A 988 -19.12 -2.88 28.91
CA SER A 988 -18.53 -1.95 29.89
C SER A 988 -18.53 -2.53 31.31
N PHE A 989 -17.57 -2.10 32.12
CA PHE A 989 -17.52 -2.41 33.55
C PHE A 989 -18.67 -1.82 34.37
N TRP A 990 -19.49 -0.92 33.80
CA TRP A 990 -20.78 -0.53 34.40
C TRP A 990 -21.71 -1.72 34.67
N ARG A 991 -21.50 -2.85 33.99
CA ARG A 991 -22.27 -4.09 34.20
C ARG A 991 -21.81 -4.90 35.41
N LEU A 992 -20.62 -4.65 35.96
CA LEU A 992 -20.00 -5.43 37.05
C LEU A 992 -20.95 -5.72 38.23
N PRO A 993 -21.70 -4.74 38.79
CA PRO A 993 -22.62 -5.01 39.90
C PRO A 993 -23.80 -5.93 39.53
N SER A 994 -24.09 -6.11 38.23
CA SER A 994 -25.24 -6.86 37.72
C SER A 994 -24.88 -8.22 37.10
N THR A 995 -23.78 -8.33 36.33
CA THR A 995 -23.39 -9.59 35.67
C THR A 995 -22.42 -10.41 36.51
N ALA A 996 -21.58 -9.76 37.32
CA ALA A 996 -20.64 -10.42 38.23
C ALA A 996 -20.72 -9.87 39.67
N PRO A 997 -21.89 -9.88 40.33
CA PRO A 997 -22.08 -9.27 41.66
C PRO A 997 -21.12 -9.82 42.73
N ARG A 998 -20.75 -11.11 42.66
CA ARG A 998 -19.75 -11.67 43.59
C ARG A 998 -18.36 -11.05 43.44
N LEU A 999 -17.93 -10.81 42.19
CA LEU A 999 -16.67 -10.10 41.92
C LEU A 999 -16.77 -8.64 42.38
N HIS A 1000 -17.93 -8.01 42.23
CA HIS A 1000 -18.15 -6.66 42.73
C HIS A 1000 -18.03 -6.57 44.25
N GLU A 1001 -18.62 -7.51 45.00
CA GLU A 1001 -18.46 -7.53 46.46
C GLU A 1001 -17.01 -7.89 46.88
N ASP A 1002 -16.35 -8.86 46.23
CA ASP A 1002 -14.94 -9.19 46.47
C ASP A 1002 -14.00 -7.97 46.28
N LEU A 1003 -14.34 -7.07 45.35
CA LEU A 1003 -13.57 -5.87 45.03
C LEU A 1003 -13.84 -4.68 45.99
N LYS A 1004 -14.86 -4.75 46.84
CA LYS A 1004 -15.09 -3.74 47.91
C LYS A 1004 -14.16 -3.93 49.11
N GLU A 1005 -13.55 -5.11 49.23
CA GLU A 1005 -12.50 -5.39 50.22
C GLU A 1005 -11.16 -4.75 49.83
N SER A 1006 -11.05 -4.22 48.60
CA SER A 1006 -9.87 -3.53 48.08
C SER A 1006 -9.80 -2.08 48.56
N GLU A 1007 -8.68 -1.69 49.18
CA GLU A 1007 -8.39 -0.28 49.47
C GLU A 1007 -8.19 0.52 48.16
N LEU A 1008 -7.69 -0.15 47.12
CA LEU A 1008 -7.51 0.41 45.78
C LEU A 1008 -7.58 -0.68 44.70
N ILE A 1009 -8.26 -0.39 43.59
CA ILE A 1009 -8.29 -1.21 42.38
C ILE A 1009 -7.60 -0.44 41.24
N ILE A 1010 -6.48 -0.98 40.77
CA ILE A 1010 -5.65 -0.41 39.69
C ILE A 1010 -6.03 -1.08 38.37
N PHE A 1011 -6.58 -0.32 37.44
CA PHE A 1011 -6.91 -0.76 36.08
C PHE A 1011 -5.81 -0.32 35.11
N LYS A 1012 -5.09 -1.29 34.53
CA LYS A 1012 -4.01 -1.04 33.56
C LYS A 1012 -4.54 -0.85 32.14
N GLY A 1013 -3.95 0.07 31.38
CA GLY A 1013 -4.04 0.09 29.93
C GLY A 1013 -5.34 0.65 29.33
N ASP A 1014 -5.39 0.67 27.99
CA ASP A 1014 -6.41 1.38 27.22
C ASP A 1014 -7.77 0.64 27.21
N LEU A 1015 -7.77 -0.68 27.09
CA LEU A 1015 -9.01 -1.48 27.07
C LEU A 1015 -9.77 -1.40 28.39
N ASN A 1016 -9.07 -1.49 29.53
CA ASN A 1016 -9.71 -1.38 30.83
C ASN A 1016 -10.29 0.03 31.05
N TYR A 1017 -9.59 1.10 30.62
CA TYR A 1017 -10.16 2.47 30.65
C TYR A 1017 -11.39 2.59 29.76
N ARG A 1018 -11.35 2.08 28.52
CA ARG A 1018 -12.52 2.05 27.62
C ARG A 1018 -13.70 1.31 28.24
N LYS A 1019 -13.47 0.17 28.90
CA LYS A 1019 -14.50 -0.55 29.64
C LYS A 1019 -15.03 0.22 30.85
N LEU A 1020 -14.16 0.89 31.62
CA LEU A 1020 -14.56 1.76 32.74
C LEU A 1020 -15.50 2.88 32.29
N VAL A 1021 -15.17 3.60 31.21
CA VAL A 1021 -15.95 4.76 30.73
C VAL A 1021 -16.97 4.43 29.62
N GLY A 1022 -17.18 3.15 29.34
CA GLY A 1022 -18.18 2.65 28.39
C GLY A 1022 -17.90 2.94 26.90
N ASP A 1023 -16.66 3.26 26.53
CA ASP A 1023 -16.19 3.54 25.16
C ASP A 1023 -17.05 4.59 24.40
N ALA A 1024 -17.69 5.50 25.14
CA ALA A 1024 -18.67 6.43 24.62
C ALA A 1024 -18.07 7.78 24.18
N THR A 1025 -18.81 8.54 23.35
CA THR A 1025 -18.40 9.86 22.84
C THR A 1025 -18.60 10.97 23.86
N TRP A 1026 -17.86 10.90 24.97
CA TRP A 1026 -17.90 11.90 26.04
C TRP A 1026 -17.41 13.29 25.61
N ASP A 1027 -17.91 14.31 26.31
CA ASP A 1027 -17.20 15.58 26.46
C ASP A 1027 -15.89 15.31 27.25
N PRO A 1028 -14.71 15.69 26.75
CA PRO A 1028 -13.43 15.45 27.42
C PRO A 1028 -13.35 16.01 28.84
N THR A 1029 -14.13 17.05 29.15
CA THR A 1029 -14.17 17.69 30.47
C THR A 1029 -15.11 16.99 31.45
N THR A 1030 -15.83 15.95 31.03
CA THR A 1030 -16.67 15.13 31.92
C THR A 1030 -15.81 14.58 33.06
N PRO A 1031 -16.17 14.76 34.35
CA PRO A 1031 -15.39 14.21 35.45
C PRO A 1031 -15.29 12.68 35.39
N PHE A 1032 -14.09 12.12 35.60
CA PHE A 1032 -13.87 10.67 35.59
C PHE A 1032 -14.78 9.91 36.58
N PRO A 1033 -14.99 10.36 37.84
CA PRO A 1033 -15.95 9.73 38.77
C PRO A 1033 -17.39 9.63 38.25
N LYS A 1034 -17.81 10.52 37.33
CA LYS A 1034 -19.11 10.45 36.66
C LYS A 1034 -19.09 9.52 35.45
N ALA A 1035 -17.97 9.49 34.72
CA ALA A 1035 -17.81 8.68 33.51
C ALA A 1035 -17.69 7.18 33.80
N ILE A 1036 -17.26 6.77 35.01
CA ILE A 1036 -17.23 5.36 35.41
C ILE A 1036 -18.55 4.81 35.95
N GLY A 1037 -19.62 5.62 35.95
CA GLY A 1037 -20.99 5.17 36.16
C GLY A 1037 -21.20 4.46 37.50
N PRO A 1038 -21.73 3.22 37.53
CA PRO A 1038 -21.94 2.45 38.76
C PRO A 1038 -20.69 2.14 39.61
N LEU A 1039 -19.48 2.40 39.10
CA LEU A 1039 -18.21 2.26 39.84
C LEU A 1039 -17.69 3.60 40.40
N GLY A 1040 -18.48 4.67 40.28
CA GLY A 1040 -18.17 5.99 40.82
C GLY A 1040 -18.41 6.12 42.34
N PRO A 1041 -18.59 7.34 42.86
CA PRO A 1041 -18.90 7.60 44.27
C PRO A 1041 -20.16 6.85 44.73
N GLY A 1042 -20.13 6.30 45.94
CA GLY A 1042 -21.16 5.41 46.48
C GLY A 1042 -21.17 3.96 45.96
N SER A 1043 -20.20 3.55 45.13
CA SER A 1043 -20.04 2.16 44.68
C SER A 1043 -19.45 1.23 45.75
N GLY A 1044 -18.69 1.79 46.69
CA GLY A 1044 -17.86 1.07 47.65
C GLY A 1044 -16.50 0.63 47.10
N VAL A 1045 -16.11 0.99 45.87
CA VAL A 1045 -14.81 0.62 45.27
C VAL A 1045 -13.97 1.84 44.91
N ASN A 1046 -12.70 1.87 45.32
CA ASN A 1046 -11.76 2.92 44.93
C ASN A 1046 -11.05 2.54 43.63
N VAL A 1047 -11.20 3.35 42.58
CA VAL A 1047 -10.73 3.05 41.22
C VAL A 1047 -9.58 3.98 40.85
N LEU A 1048 -8.44 3.41 40.45
CA LEU A 1048 -7.35 4.11 39.79
C LEU A 1048 -7.17 3.53 38.38
N ALA A 1049 -7.22 4.34 37.34
CA ALA A 1049 -6.92 3.91 35.97
C ALA A 1049 -5.54 4.45 35.53
N LEU A 1050 -4.62 3.54 35.18
CA LEU A 1050 -3.29 3.86 34.63
C LEU A 1050 -3.31 3.61 33.11
N ARG A 1051 -3.56 4.65 32.31
CA ARG A 1051 -3.85 4.50 30.88
C ARG A 1051 -3.00 5.38 29.97
N THR A 1052 -2.18 4.75 29.13
CA THR A 1052 -1.67 5.36 27.89
C THR A 1052 -2.79 5.44 26.85
N CYS A 1053 -2.96 6.61 26.22
CA CYS A 1053 -4.07 6.89 25.33
C CYS A 1053 -3.86 6.23 23.96
N LYS A 1054 -4.68 5.22 23.65
CA LYS A 1054 -4.68 4.48 22.38
C LYS A 1054 -6.07 4.48 21.69
N ALA A 1055 -6.99 5.34 22.13
CA ALA A 1055 -8.38 5.40 21.67
C ALA A 1055 -9.02 6.81 21.83
N ASP A 1056 -10.05 7.10 21.01
CA ASP A 1056 -10.75 8.40 20.93
C ASP A 1056 -11.40 8.88 22.24
N VAL A 1057 -11.76 7.94 23.12
CA VAL A 1057 -12.43 8.26 24.39
C VAL A 1057 -11.43 8.79 25.40
N VAL A 1058 -11.76 9.92 26.03
CA VAL A 1058 -11.03 10.51 27.15
C VAL A 1058 -12.00 11.37 27.96
N VAL A 1059 -11.79 11.42 29.27
CA VAL A 1059 -12.57 12.20 30.24
C VAL A 1059 -11.63 12.78 31.30
N GLY A 1060 -12.11 13.74 32.10
CA GLY A 1060 -11.37 14.38 33.18
C GLY A 1060 -10.37 15.47 32.73
N LEU A 1061 -10.37 15.87 31.46
CA LEU A 1061 -9.42 16.87 30.96
C LEU A 1061 -9.77 18.29 31.45
N PRO A 1062 -8.77 19.14 31.75
CA PRO A 1062 -8.99 20.58 31.94
C PRO A 1062 -9.65 21.23 30.72
N SER A 1063 -10.52 22.21 30.96
CA SER A 1063 -11.16 22.98 29.88
C SER A 1063 -10.12 23.62 28.96
N GLY A 1064 -10.26 23.42 27.65
CA GLY A 1064 -9.29 23.88 26.64
C GLY A 1064 -8.14 22.91 26.34
N LYS A 1065 -7.96 21.83 27.11
CA LYS A 1065 -6.82 20.92 26.93
C LYS A 1065 -6.96 20.01 25.71
N ASP A 1066 -8.17 19.54 25.38
CA ASP A 1066 -8.39 18.80 24.12
C ASP A 1066 -8.24 19.71 22.89
N GLU A 1067 -8.58 20.99 23.01
CA GLU A 1067 -8.35 22.00 21.96
C GLU A 1067 -6.85 22.24 21.75
N GLU A 1068 -6.09 22.43 22.84
CA GLU A 1068 -4.63 22.57 22.83
C GLU A 1068 -3.95 21.36 22.19
N LEU A 1069 -4.27 20.15 22.66
CA LEU A 1069 -3.68 18.89 22.18
C LEU A 1069 -4.06 18.60 20.72
N ARG A 1070 -5.30 18.89 20.30
CA ARG A 1070 -5.70 18.77 18.89
C ARG A 1070 -4.98 19.80 18.01
N ALA A 1071 -4.71 21.01 18.50
CA ALA A 1071 -4.02 22.04 17.72
C ALA A 1071 -2.54 21.73 17.44
N MET A 1072 -1.93 20.78 18.16
CA MET A 1072 -0.55 20.35 17.93
C MET A 1072 -0.36 19.65 16.58
N GLU A 1073 0.88 19.64 16.07
CA GLU A 1073 1.23 18.90 14.85
C GLU A 1073 0.96 17.40 15.05
N GLY A 1074 0.14 16.81 14.17
CA GLY A 1074 -0.36 15.44 14.31
C GLY A 1074 -1.49 15.24 15.33
N GLY A 1075 -1.85 16.27 16.12
CA GLY A 1075 -2.83 16.16 17.21
C GLY A 1075 -4.29 16.02 16.77
N GLY A 1076 -4.65 16.55 15.60
CA GLY A 1076 -5.98 16.41 15.00
C GLY A 1076 -6.43 17.60 14.17
N GLY A 1077 -6.12 18.80 14.63
CA GLY A 1077 -6.38 20.10 13.99
C GLY A 1077 -7.79 20.21 13.40
N ASP A 1078 -7.86 20.71 12.16
CA ASP A 1078 -9.08 20.94 11.39
C ASP A 1078 -9.94 19.67 11.16
N SER A 1079 -9.45 18.46 11.45
CA SER A 1079 -10.25 17.24 11.33
C SER A 1079 -11.21 17.01 12.51
N GLY A 1080 -11.05 17.73 13.62
CA GLY A 1080 -11.84 17.60 14.85
C GLY A 1080 -11.55 16.34 15.68
N ALA A 1081 -10.90 15.33 15.08
CA ALA A 1081 -10.51 14.06 15.68
C ALA A 1081 -9.43 14.22 16.77
N ARG A 1082 -9.41 13.34 17.77
CA ARG A 1082 -8.40 13.33 18.85
C ARG A 1082 -7.19 12.46 18.49
N LYS A 1083 -6.54 12.72 17.35
CA LYS A 1083 -5.41 11.91 16.88
C LYS A 1083 -4.26 11.80 17.89
N TRP A 1084 -4.08 12.82 18.74
CA TRP A 1084 -3.17 12.78 19.87
C TRP A 1084 -3.44 11.58 20.80
N ALA A 1085 -4.71 11.27 21.06
CA ALA A 1085 -5.18 10.25 22.00
C ALA A 1085 -5.10 8.80 21.48
N TRP A 1086 -4.61 8.59 20.26
CA TRP A 1086 -4.41 7.24 19.68
C TRP A 1086 -2.93 6.84 19.57
N SER A 1087 -2.04 7.80 19.84
CA SER A 1087 -0.61 7.67 19.56
C SER A 1087 0.18 6.86 20.60
N GLY A 1088 -0.42 6.56 21.76
CA GLY A 1088 0.27 6.00 22.93
C GLY A 1088 1.22 6.99 23.63
N LYS A 1089 1.42 8.20 23.10
CA LYS A 1089 2.39 9.19 23.63
C LYS A 1089 1.88 10.00 24.83
N TRP A 1090 0.56 10.04 25.03
CA TRP A 1090 -0.09 10.79 26.10
C TRP A 1090 -0.76 9.81 27.06
N ALA A 1091 -0.81 10.16 28.35
CA ALA A 1091 -1.38 9.31 29.37
C ALA A 1091 -2.33 10.06 30.30
N VAL A 1092 -3.30 9.33 30.85
CA VAL A 1092 -4.15 9.79 31.95
C VAL A 1092 -4.01 8.81 33.11
N VAL A 1093 -3.82 9.37 34.30
CA VAL A 1093 -3.96 8.67 35.56
C VAL A 1093 -5.14 9.28 36.30
N SER A 1094 -6.25 8.54 36.33
CA SER A 1094 -7.53 9.05 36.82
C SER A 1094 -8.01 8.25 38.03
N PHE A 1095 -8.40 8.95 39.10
CA PHE A 1095 -8.86 8.36 40.35
C PHE A 1095 -10.34 8.65 40.63
N SER A 1096 -11.02 7.71 41.26
CA SER A 1096 -12.33 7.91 41.87
C SER A 1096 -12.39 7.17 43.20
N ALA A 1097 -12.72 7.89 44.27
CA ALA A 1097 -13.13 7.27 45.53
C ALA A 1097 -14.53 6.63 45.35
N GLY A 1098 -14.75 5.48 45.99
CA GLY A 1098 -16.03 4.77 45.99
C GLY A 1098 -16.94 5.08 47.18
N ALA A 1099 -16.46 5.86 48.14
CA ALA A 1099 -17.20 6.27 49.35
C ALA A 1099 -18.28 7.33 49.09
#